data_AF-K5V8G4-F1
#
_entry.id   AF-K5V8G4-F1
#
_cell.length_a   1.000
_cell.length_b   1.000
_cell.length_c   1.000
_cell.angle_alpha   90.00
_cell.angle_beta   90.00
_cell.angle_gamma   90.00
#
_symmetry.space_group_name_H-M   'P 1'
#
loop_
_entity.id
_entity.type
_entity.pdbx_description
1 polymer ?
#
loop_
_entity_poly.entity_id
_entity_poly.type
_entity_poly.pdbx_seq_one_letter_code
_entity_poly.pdbx_strand_id
1 'polypeptide(L)'
;MAQSVIENVATGELVDYVVAHGRSQYSGAGGPSACGLAAMNCARVVLLKERAGLRGDALLEEMMKESTADEVLSVCEHWSSASHLDVEDITKSPMFNRSLNLLVVDYGQSRYSGFGRLLERLKNESIRQGGSSCAVITRPPEIIACFCIYHPKGEFYVIFDSHPRPDVHPDSAAFIFNKSAYATARYLSNLLSYDSSLVADRGFEWQAQLLGNFSGHLFVARTDSAQEGAEYWTNATMEASLESLALHADQAQLKAENESLKADIVRLRDQLTMLQRPQRAQSVWWEAKRSYPAAHPGGPQSAKRDSLISSLVHRSSSAITVARSYASSLSLSPSQPQPKDYDAALAVAWTPSRQQPLVIKPPSTDPGCYPNEDGKARESNSRYADNMDDLVFALAQQRMYDEELHSVQNFTCNICLDKHSVEDVAQVDGCGHMFCRDCIRSHISSQIAQHLYPIVCPLCSATKSERDPTVLSNEFVQQTGLSEEEFATFVELEMASFSILMHCRGCDKSFFVVRDELDSVAVITCPLPGCGKSWCKACSQIIDSIGQTHTCDGTAEFQRLMGTQGWKYCPGCQTPAEKIEGCNHLRCTSPGCYTHFCYVCGMAIIRSIKSAEIERAVATHYQGCQLFEIIPDVSVPP
;
A
#
# COMPACT_ATOMS: atom_id res chain seq x y z
N MET A 1 31.34 -33.84 5.61
CA MET A 1 30.00 -33.41 5.16
C MET A 1 30.13 -32.32 4.09
N ALA A 2 30.68 -31.13 4.39
CA ALA A 2 30.91 -30.09 3.38
C ALA A 2 31.70 -30.60 2.15
N GLN A 3 32.89 -31.17 2.37
CA GLN A 3 33.74 -31.74 1.30
C GLN A 3 33.00 -32.75 0.39
N SER A 4 32.24 -33.69 0.96
CA SER A 4 31.45 -34.67 0.20
C SER A 4 30.26 -34.04 -0.55
N VAL A 5 29.67 -32.96 -0.03
CA VAL A 5 28.61 -32.24 -0.74
C VAL A 5 29.20 -31.43 -1.90
N ILE A 6 30.34 -30.77 -1.69
CA ILE A 6 31.06 -30.06 -2.76
C ILE A 6 31.48 -31.05 -3.85
N GLU A 7 31.91 -32.26 -3.50
CA GLU A 7 32.18 -33.33 -4.48
C GLU A 7 30.91 -33.76 -5.23
N ASN A 8 29.77 -33.94 -4.56
CA ASN A 8 28.50 -34.33 -5.22
C ASN A 8 27.93 -33.23 -6.15
N VAL A 9 28.08 -31.96 -5.77
CA VAL A 9 27.76 -30.81 -6.63
C VAL A 9 28.78 -30.70 -7.76
N ALA A 10 30.07 -30.96 -7.51
CA ALA A 10 31.14 -30.93 -8.50
C ALA A 10 31.06 -32.07 -9.52
N THR A 11 30.59 -33.26 -9.15
CA THR A 11 30.30 -34.36 -10.07
C THR A 11 29.02 -34.10 -10.85
N GLY A 12 28.05 -33.40 -10.24
CA GLY A 12 26.72 -33.15 -10.81
C GLY A 12 25.71 -34.23 -10.47
N GLU A 13 25.97 -35.02 -9.41
CA GLU A 13 24.98 -35.90 -8.79
C GLU A 13 23.87 -35.09 -8.09
N LEU A 14 24.21 -33.88 -7.65
CA LEU A 14 23.27 -32.87 -7.17
C LEU A 14 23.19 -31.72 -8.19
N VAL A 15 21.96 -31.29 -8.52
CA VAL A 15 21.70 -30.16 -9.44
C VAL A 15 22.02 -28.84 -8.75
N ASP A 16 21.51 -28.70 -7.53
CA ASP A 16 21.77 -27.64 -6.57
C ASP A 16 21.97 -28.24 -5.16
N TYR A 17 22.47 -27.43 -4.24
CA TYR A 17 22.50 -27.75 -2.81
C TYR A 17 22.28 -26.50 -1.97
N VAL A 18 21.41 -26.58 -0.97
CA VAL A 18 21.00 -25.44 -0.13
C VAL A 18 21.63 -25.59 1.26
N VAL A 19 22.31 -24.54 1.73
CA VAL A 19 22.82 -24.40 3.10
C VAL A 19 22.05 -23.30 3.81
N ALA A 20 21.40 -23.66 4.91
CA ALA A 20 20.50 -22.82 5.70
C ALA A 20 20.85 -22.96 7.19
N HIS A 21 20.95 -21.83 7.91
CA HIS A 21 21.44 -21.77 9.30
C HIS A 21 20.45 -21.09 10.28
N GLY A 22 19.14 -21.10 9.98
CA GLY A 22 18.10 -20.65 10.93
C GLY A 22 18.05 -19.13 11.22
N ARG A 23 18.79 -18.30 10.46
CA ARG A 23 18.78 -16.83 10.53
C ARG A 23 18.51 -16.22 9.17
N SER A 24 17.81 -15.09 9.11
CA SER A 24 17.49 -14.35 7.88
C SER A 24 17.71 -12.84 8.06
N GLN A 25 17.46 -12.04 7.02
CA GLN A 25 17.46 -10.57 7.13
C GLN A 25 16.47 -10.00 8.17
N TYR A 26 15.47 -10.80 8.59
CA TYR A 26 14.48 -10.44 9.60
C TYR A 26 14.90 -10.84 11.03
N SER A 27 16.08 -11.44 11.20
CA SER A 27 16.60 -11.82 12.53
C SER A 27 17.25 -10.63 13.22
N GLY A 28 16.64 -10.14 14.30
CA GLY A 28 17.15 -9.01 15.10
C GLY A 28 16.36 -7.73 14.85
N ALA A 29 17.05 -6.61 14.62
CA ALA A 29 16.43 -5.32 14.24
C ALA A 29 16.17 -5.17 12.73
N GLY A 30 16.59 -6.15 11.92
CA GLY A 30 16.49 -6.09 10.46
C GLY A 30 15.04 -6.08 9.95
N GLY A 31 14.79 -5.21 8.95
CA GLY A 31 13.48 -5.01 8.35
C GLY A 31 13.38 -5.47 6.88
N PRO A 32 12.23 -5.24 6.22
CA PRO A 32 12.02 -5.64 4.82
C PRO A 32 13.02 -5.02 3.84
N SER A 33 13.61 -3.87 4.19
CA SER A 33 14.57 -3.13 3.36
C SER A 33 16.04 -3.57 3.53
N ALA A 34 16.33 -4.61 4.32
CA ALA A 34 17.70 -5.03 4.65
C ALA A 34 18.36 -5.96 3.61
N CYS A 35 17.60 -6.50 2.65
CA CYS A 35 18.09 -7.46 1.65
C CYS A 35 19.31 -6.96 0.86
N GLY A 36 19.30 -5.68 0.44
CA GLY A 36 20.41 -5.06 -0.29
C GLY A 36 21.69 -4.98 0.52
N LEU A 37 21.60 -4.69 1.82
CA LEU A 37 22.74 -4.67 2.73
C LEU A 37 23.30 -6.09 2.96
N ALA A 38 22.42 -7.08 3.14
CA ALA A 38 22.81 -8.47 3.28
C ALA A 38 23.54 -8.98 2.02
N ALA A 39 23.01 -8.71 0.82
CA ALA A 39 23.64 -9.09 -0.45
C ALA A 39 24.99 -8.39 -0.67
N MET A 40 25.08 -7.08 -0.40
CA MET A 40 26.33 -6.33 -0.51
C MET A 40 27.38 -6.75 0.53
N ASN A 41 26.98 -7.05 1.76
CA ASN A 41 27.90 -7.58 2.77
C ASN A 41 28.31 -9.02 2.47
N CYS A 42 27.45 -9.84 1.87
CA CYS A 42 27.84 -11.13 1.33
C CYS A 42 28.94 -10.98 0.27
N ALA A 43 28.76 -10.08 -0.71
CA ALA A 43 29.77 -9.78 -1.72
C ALA A 43 31.10 -9.35 -1.07
N ARG A 44 31.04 -8.44 -0.08
CA ARG A 44 32.21 -7.97 0.68
C ARG A 44 32.94 -9.11 1.40
N VAL A 45 32.23 -9.87 2.24
CA VAL A 45 32.82 -10.92 3.09
C VAL A 45 33.46 -12.02 2.23
N VAL A 46 32.74 -12.56 1.25
CA VAL A 46 33.22 -13.69 0.43
C VAL A 46 34.43 -13.29 -0.42
N LEU A 47 34.39 -12.13 -1.08
CA LEU A 47 35.49 -11.67 -1.94
C LEU A 47 36.72 -11.25 -1.12
N LEU A 48 36.55 -10.72 0.10
CA LEU A 48 37.68 -10.47 1.01
C LEU A 48 38.27 -11.77 1.59
N LYS A 49 37.45 -12.78 1.88
CA LYS A 49 37.92 -14.11 2.29
C LYS A 49 38.72 -14.80 1.18
N GLU A 50 38.33 -14.63 -0.08
CA GLU A 50 39.16 -15.08 -1.22
C GLU A 50 40.49 -14.34 -1.30
N ARG A 51 40.46 -13.00 -1.16
CA ARG A 51 41.67 -12.16 -1.16
C ARG A 51 42.61 -12.50 0.00
N ALA A 52 42.08 -12.93 1.15
CA ALA A 52 42.85 -13.41 2.29
C ALA A 52 43.51 -14.80 2.07
N GLY A 53 43.17 -15.50 0.98
CA GLY A 53 43.85 -16.71 0.53
C GLY A 53 42.97 -17.96 0.41
N LEU A 54 41.70 -17.91 0.83
CA LEU A 54 40.79 -19.05 0.69
C LEU A 54 40.37 -19.20 -0.78
N ARG A 55 40.70 -20.31 -1.43
CA ARG A 55 40.37 -20.53 -2.85
C ARG A 55 39.87 -21.95 -3.11
N GLY A 56 39.13 -22.10 -4.19
CA GLY A 56 38.60 -23.40 -4.62
C GLY A 56 37.66 -24.02 -3.57
N ASP A 57 37.80 -25.32 -3.34
CA ASP A 57 37.01 -26.07 -2.35
C ASP A 57 37.02 -25.38 -0.97
N ALA A 58 38.15 -24.82 -0.54
CA ALA A 58 38.27 -24.18 0.79
C ALA A 58 37.43 -22.89 0.93
N LEU A 59 37.20 -22.16 -0.17
CA LEU A 59 36.30 -21.00 -0.16
C LEU A 59 34.83 -21.45 -0.11
N LEU A 60 34.49 -22.51 -0.86
CA LEU A 60 33.16 -23.11 -0.84
C LEU A 60 32.82 -23.65 0.57
N GLU A 61 33.74 -24.39 1.20
CA GLU A 61 33.58 -24.88 2.58
C GLU A 61 33.40 -23.74 3.60
N GLU A 62 34.09 -22.62 3.42
CA GLU A 62 33.93 -21.42 4.26
C GLU A 62 32.56 -20.77 4.10
N MET A 63 32.02 -20.71 2.88
CA MET A 63 30.65 -20.22 2.60
C MET A 63 29.57 -21.12 3.20
N MET A 64 29.86 -22.41 3.42
CA MET A 64 28.92 -23.34 4.07
C MET A 64 28.83 -23.17 5.59
N LYS A 65 29.71 -22.39 6.24
CA LYS A 65 29.73 -22.25 7.71
C LYS A 65 28.69 -21.27 8.22
N GLU A 66 28.06 -21.63 9.33
CA GLU A 66 27.16 -20.78 10.12
C GLU A 66 27.81 -19.43 10.45
N SER A 67 29.08 -19.44 10.89
CA SER A 67 29.85 -18.23 11.19
C SER A 67 30.00 -17.26 10.01
N THR A 68 30.00 -17.75 8.77
CA THR A 68 30.03 -16.89 7.58
C THR A 68 28.64 -16.31 7.30
N ALA A 69 27.57 -17.07 7.49
CA ALA A 69 26.20 -16.56 7.39
C ALA A 69 25.91 -15.48 8.46
N ASP A 70 26.37 -15.70 9.69
CA ASP A 70 26.31 -14.70 10.78
C ASP A 70 27.07 -13.42 10.42
N GLU A 71 28.32 -13.55 9.96
CA GLU A 71 29.16 -12.41 9.55
C GLU A 71 28.47 -11.59 8.42
N VAL A 72 27.84 -12.28 7.47
CA VAL A 72 27.09 -11.66 6.37
C VAL A 72 25.82 -10.95 6.86
N LEU A 73 25.05 -11.57 7.75
CA LEU A 73 23.78 -11.01 8.26
C LEU A 73 23.97 -9.95 9.35
N SER A 74 25.12 -9.87 10.01
CA SER A 74 25.41 -8.93 11.13
C SER A 74 25.10 -7.45 10.80
N VAL A 75 25.26 -7.02 9.55
CA VAL A 75 24.90 -5.64 9.12
C VAL A 75 23.40 -5.34 9.25
N CYS A 76 22.53 -6.35 9.19
CA CYS A 76 21.08 -6.19 9.27
C CYS A 76 20.62 -5.86 10.70
N GLU A 77 21.36 -6.30 11.72
CA GLU A 77 21.08 -5.99 13.13
C GLU A 77 21.36 -4.53 13.48
N HIS A 78 22.25 -3.88 12.73
CA HIS A 78 22.70 -2.51 12.95
C HIS A 78 22.00 -1.51 12.03
N TRP A 79 21.09 -1.98 11.17
CA TRP A 79 20.33 -1.14 10.25
C TRP A 79 19.02 -0.67 10.89
N SER A 80 18.82 0.65 10.96
CA SER A 80 17.75 1.27 11.75
C SER A 80 16.69 2.03 10.94
N SER A 81 16.91 2.25 9.63
CA SER A 81 15.96 2.98 8.76
C SER A 81 15.04 2.02 7.99
N ALA A 82 13.81 2.43 7.76
CA ALA A 82 12.85 1.66 6.97
C ALA A 82 13.05 1.83 5.45
N SER A 83 13.86 2.80 5.01
CA SER A 83 14.03 3.14 3.59
C SER A 83 14.62 1.99 2.77
N HIS A 84 14.02 1.69 1.61
CA HIS A 84 14.59 0.78 0.62
C HIS A 84 15.78 1.46 -0.07
N LEU A 85 16.98 0.89 0.11
CA LEU A 85 18.22 1.43 -0.46
C LEU A 85 18.49 0.88 -1.87
N ASP A 86 18.97 1.74 -2.77
CA ASP A 86 19.59 1.29 -4.01
C ASP A 86 21.00 0.70 -3.71
N VAL A 87 21.38 -0.33 -4.47
CA VAL A 87 22.72 -0.92 -4.47
C VAL A 87 23.78 0.14 -4.83
N GLU A 88 23.46 1.11 -5.69
CA GLU A 88 24.37 2.24 -5.96
C GLU A 88 24.65 3.09 -4.70
N ASP A 89 23.65 3.32 -3.85
CA ASP A 89 23.82 4.11 -2.62
C ASP A 89 24.53 3.31 -1.53
N ILE A 90 24.22 2.02 -1.40
CA ILE A 90 25.00 1.12 -0.53
C ILE A 90 26.47 1.10 -0.95
N THR A 91 26.76 1.02 -2.26
CA THR A 91 28.12 1.02 -2.80
C THR A 91 28.91 2.29 -2.45
N LYS A 92 28.24 3.44 -2.29
CA LYS A 92 28.90 4.71 -1.91
C LYS A 92 29.40 4.72 -0.46
N SER A 93 28.83 3.88 0.42
CA SER A 93 29.25 3.80 1.84
C SER A 93 30.71 3.35 1.99
N PRO A 94 31.49 3.90 2.95
CA PRO A 94 32.92 3.62 3.09
C PRO A 94 33.27 2.13 3.19
N MET A 95 32.45 1.34 3.88
CA MET A 95 32.68 -0.10 4.07
C MET A 95 32.59 -0.92 2.77
N PHE A 96 31.79 -0.47 1.80
CA PHE A 96 31.63 -1.14 0.52
C PHE A 96 32.58 -0.58 -0.52
N ASN A 97 32.64 0.74 -0.69
CA ASN A 97 33.52 1.40 -1.66
C ASN A 97 35.00 1.02 -1.48
N ARG A 98 35.50 0.91 -0.23
CA ARG A 98 36.91 0.55 0.01
C ARG A 98 37.24 -0.92 -0.20
N SER A 99 36.25 -1.82 -0.08
CA SER A 99 36.47 -3.27 -0.16
C SER A 99 36.06 -3.89 -1.50
N LEU A 100 35.06 -3.33 -2.17
CA LEU A 100 34.54 -3.79 -3.45
C LEU A 100 34.84 -2.78 -4.55
N ASN A 101 35.04 -3.29 -5.77
CA ASN A 101 35.14 -2.49 -6.99
C ASN A 101 34.00 -2.87 -7.93
N LEU A 102 33.12 -1.91 -8.23
CA LEU A 102 32.04 -2.07 -9.21
C LEU A 102 32.64 -1.99 -10.62
N LEU A 103 32.56 -3.09 -11.37
CA LEU A 103 33.09 -3.20 -12.73
C LEU A 103 32.10 -2.70 -13.78
N VAL A 104 30.83 -3.12 -13.66
CA VAL A 104 29.77 -2.81 -14.62
C VAL A 104 28.40 -3.03 -13.97
N VAL A 105 27.41 -2.25 -14.41
CA VAL A 105 25.99 -2.53 -14.15
C VAL A 105 25.39 -3.08 -15.45
N ASP A 106 24.82 -4.28 -15.39
CA ASP A 106 24.12 -4.90 -16.52
C ASP A 106 22.61 -4.85 -16.29
N TYR A 107 21.84 -4.68 -17.37
CA TYR A 107 20.39 -4.62 -17.32
C TYR A 107 19.81 -5.67 -18.27
N GLY A 108 18.80 -6.42 -17.83
CA GLY A 108 18.20 -7.48 -18.62
C GLY A 108 16.80 -7.86 -18.17
N GLN A 109 16.07 -8.57 -19.04
CA GLN A 109 14.79 -9.15 -18.68
C GLN A 109 14.98 -10.28 -17.66
N SER A 110 14.11 -10.37 -16.67
CA SER A 110 14.08 -11.41 -15.63
C SER A 110 13.57 -12.75 -16.17
N ARG A 111 14.29 -13.26 -17.18
CA ARG A 111 14.06 -14.51 -17.90
C ARG A 111 15.38 -15.27 -17.97
N TYR A 112 15.29 -16.58 -18.22
CA TYR A 112 16.46 -17.46 -18.39
C TYR A 112 17.55 -16.88 -19.31
N SER A 113 17.18 -16.27 -20.45
CA SER A 113 18.13 -15.67 -21.39
C SER A 113 18.80 -14.38 -20.89
N GLY A 114 18.14 -13.61 -20.02
CA GLY A 114 18.72 -12.44 -19.37
C GLY A 114 19.77 -12.84 -18.34
N PHE A 115 19.39 -13.73 -17.41
CA PHE A 115 20.32 -14.25 -16.40
C PHE A 115 21.48 -15.05 -17.03
N GLY A 116 21.25 -15.77 -18.13
CA GLY A 116 22.32 -16.43 -18.89
C GLY A 116 23.42 -15.46 -19.37
N ARG A 117 23.04 -14.29 -19.91
CA ARG A 117 24.00 -13.26 -20.33
C ARG A 117 24.73 -12.62 -19.15
N LEU A 118 24.02 -12.39 -18.03
CA LEU A 118 24.62 -11.87 -16.80
C LEU A 118 25.71 -12.81 -16.28
N LEU A 119 25.40 -14.12 -16.18
CA LEU A 119 26.33 -15.14 -15.69
C LEU A 119 27.51 -15.35 -16.65
N GLU A 120 27.29 -15.29 -17.97
CA GLU A 120 28.38 -15.32 -18.94
C GLU A 120 29.33 -14.11 -18.76
N ARG A 121 28.80 -12.91 -18.52
CA ARG A 121 29.63 -11.73 -18.23
C ARG A 121 30.37 -11.88 -16.90
N LEU A 122 29.69 -12.36 -15.86
CA LEU A 122 30.26 -12.62 -14.54
C LEU A 122 31.44 -13.60 -14.62
N LYS A 123 31.26 -14.73 -15.30
CA LYS A 123 32.32 -15.69 -15.61
C LYS A 123 33.49 -15.06 -16.36
N ASN A 124 33.21 -14.25 -17.39
CA ASN A 124 34.26 -13.59 -18.18
C ASN A 124 35.08 -12.62 -17.31
N GLU A 125 34.46 -11.89 -16.39
CA GLU A 125 35.19 -11.05 -15.42
C GLU A 125 35.97 -11.88 -14.39
N SER A 126 35.42 -12.98 -13.84
CA SER A 126 36.20 -13.88 -12.97
C SER A 126 37.47 -14.41 -13.67
N ILE A 127 37.37 -14.77 -14.94
CA ILE A 127 38.53 -15.21 -15.75
C ILE A 127 39.53 -14.07 -15.98
N ARG A 128 39.07 -12.86 -16.29
CA ARG A 128 39.93 -11.68 -16.50
C ARG A 128 40.70 -11.28 -15.25
N GLN A 129 40.08 -11.39 -14.08
CA GLN A 129 40.65 -10.97 -12.80
C GLN A 129 41.46 -12.09 -12.12
N GLY A 130 41.36 -13.34 -12.56
CA GLY A 130 42.03 -14.49 -11.92
C GLY A 130 41.52 -14.77 -10.49
N GLY A 131 40.24 -14.47 -10.25
CA GLY A 131 39.59 -14.52 -8.95
C GLY A 131 38.07 -14.54 -9.12
N SER A 132 37.37 -14.71 -8.01
CA SER A 132 35.90 -14.78 -8.01
C SER A 132 35.29 -13.40 -8.25
N SER A 133 34.08 -13.38 -8.78
CA SER A 133 33.27 -12.16 -8.96
C SER A 133 31.85 -12.38 -8.47
N CYS A 134 31.15 -11.30 -8.15
CA CYS A 134 29.78 -11.32 -7.62
C CYS A 134 28.89 -10.35 -8.39
N ALA A 135 27.73 -10.80 -8.87
CA ALA A 135 26.64 -9.93 -9.28
C ALA A 135 25.68 -9.75 -8.10
N VAL A 136 25.49 -8.52 -7.63
CA VAL A 136 24.33 -8.18 -6.79
C VAL A 136 23.17 -7.88 -7.72
N ILE A 137 22.16 -8.74 -7.68
CA ILE A 137 21.01 -8.73 -8.58
C ILE A 137 19.84 -8.08 -7.85
N THR A 138 19.33 -6.99 -8.40
CA THR A 138 18.18 -6.26 -7.88
C THR A 138 16.99 -6.40 -8.83
N ARG A 139 15.88 -6.87 -8.29
CA ARG A 139 14.55 -6.83 -8.90
C ARG A 139 13.55 -6.54 -7.76
N PRO A 140 13.16 -5.28 -7.53
CA PRO A 140 12.42 -4.89 -6.32
C PRO A 140 11.17 -5.76 -6.08
N PRO A 141 10.90 -6.18 -4.83
CA PRO A 141 11.65 -5.88 -3.59
C PRO A 141 12.87 -6.79 -3.34
N GLU A 142 13.23 -7.66 -4.28
CA GLU A 142 14.22 -8.73 -4.08
C GLU A 142 15.63 -8.27 -4.46
N ILE A 143 16.58 -8.41 -3.53
CA ILE A 143 18.01 -8.22 -3.78
C ILE A 143 18.79 -9.43 -3.26
N ILE A 144 19.60 -10.04 -4.13
CA ILE A 144 20.38 -11.26 -3.86
C ILE A 144 21.82 -11.12 -4.40
N ALA A 145 22.75 -11.90 -3.86
CA ALA A 145 24.13 -11.96 -4.36
C ALA A 145 24.37 -13.26 -5.13
N CYS A 146 24.95 -13.20 -6.32
CA CYS A 146 25.26 -14.36 -7.16
C CYS A 146 26.74 -14.35 -7.55
N PHE A 147 27.50 -15.32 -7.06
CA PHE A 147 28.93 -15.46 -7.28
C PHE A 147 29.25 -16.38 -8.46
N CYS A 148 30.32 -16.06 -9.19
CA CYS A 148 31.04 -17.00 -10.05
C CYS A 148 32.41 -17.28 -9.40
N ILE A 149 32.51 -18.39 -8.69
CA ILE A 149 33.68 -18.79 -7.92
C ILE A 149 34.79 -19.28 -8.86
N TYR A 150 35.99 -18.71 -8.72
CA TYR A 150 37.15 -19.08 -9.52
C TYR A 150 37.75 -20.40 -9.01
N HIS A 151 37.41 -21.50 -9.67
CA HIS A 151 37.67 -22.85 -9.19
C HIS A 151 38.51 -23.69 -10.19
N PRO A 152 39.58 -24.40 -9.76
CA PRO A 152 40.41 -25.19 -10.68
C PRO A 152 39.67 -26.33 -11.41
N LYS A 153 38.61 -26.88 -10.80
CA LYS A 153 37.80 -27.99 -11.36
C LYS A 153 36.71 -27.52 -12.36
N GLY A 154 36.56 -26.22 -12.64
CA GLY A 154 35.55 -25.69 -13.57
C GLY A 154 34.75 -24.52 -13.00
N GLU A 155 33.56 -24.30 -13.54
CA GLU A 155 32.65 -23.23 -13.08
C GLU A 155 31.88 -23.67 -11.83
N PHE A 156 31.80 -22.80 -10.83
CA PHE A 156 30.95 -22.95 -9.66
C PHE A 156 30.23 -21.64 -9.41
N TYR A 157 28.92 -21.71 -9.23
CA TYR A 157 28.08 -20.56 -8.92
C TYR A 157 27.47 -20.75 -7.55
N VAL A 158 27.38 -19.66 -6.79
CA VAL A 158 26.73 -19.68 -5.47
C VAL A 158 25.81 -18.48 -5.39
N ILE A 159 24.54 -18.71 -5.06
CA ILE A 159 23.59 -17.64 -4.77
C ILE A 159 23.49 -17.51 -3.26
N PHE A 160 23.51 -16.29 -2.74
CA PHE A 160 23.08 -15.99 -1.37
C PHE A 160 21.75 -15.24 -1.46
N ASP A 161 20.70 -15.86 -0.94
CA ASP A 161 19.39 -15.24 -0.74
C ASP A 161 19.18 -15.01 0.76
N SER A 162 18.88 -13.77 1.13
CA SER A 162 18.69 -13.35 2.52
C SER A 162 17.24 -13.46 3.00
N HIS A 163 16.31 -13.75 2.08
CA HIS A 163 14.90 -13.98 2.36
C HIS A 163 14.64 -15.44 2.80
N PRO A 164 13.71 -15.68 3.72
CA PRO A 164 13.10 -16.99 3.88
C PRO A 164 12.27 -17.35 2.63
N ARG A 165 12.36 -18.60 2.17
CA ARG A 165 11.62 -19.12 1.01
C ARG A 165 10.82 -20.36 1.43
N PRO A 166 9.46 -20.31 1.46
CA PRO A 166 8.63 -21.38 2.02
C PRO A 166 8.95 -22.79 1.54
N ASP A 167 9.25 -22.94 0.25
CA ASP A 167 9.48 -24.25 -0.39
C ASP A 167 10.95 -24.73 -0.34
N VAL A 168 11.90 -23.87 0.06
CA VAL A 168 13.34 -24.13 -0.12
C VAL A 168 14.16 -23.90 1.17
N HIS A 169 13.90 -22.81 1.88
CA HIS A 169 14.52 -22.45 3.16
C HIS A 169 13.56 -21.55 3.97
N PRO A 170 12.49 -22.13 4.57
CA PRO A 170 11.34 -21.39 5.09
C PRO A 170 11.64 -20.43 6.24
N ASP A 171 12.68 -20.68 7.03
CA ASP A 171 12.98 -19.93 8.25
C ASP A 171 14.34 -19.20 8.22
N SER A 172 15.05 -19.20 7.09
CA SER A 172 16.41 -18.61 7.03
C SER A 172 16.80 -18.07 5.66
N ALA A 173 17.84 -17.23 5.66
CA ALA A 173 18.70 -17.02 4.51
C ALA A 173 19.40 -18.34 4.11
N ALA A 174 19.86 -18.43 2.86
CA ALA A 174 20.57 -19.59 2.38
C ALA A 174 21.67 -19.28 1.35
N PHE A 175 22.68 -20.14 1.33
CA PHE A 175 23.63 -20.27 0.23
C PHE A 175 23.20 -21.46 -0.66
N ILE A 176 22.93 -21.19 -1.94
CA ILE A 176 22.51 -22.16 -2.95
C ILE A 176 23.65 -22.41 -3.95
N PHE A 177 24.25 -23.58 -3.88
CA PHE A 177 25.42 -23.98 -4.67
C PHE A 177 24.99 -24.65 -5.98
N ASN A 178 25.52 -24.19 -7.11
CA ASN A 178 25.17 -24.62 -8.46
C ASN A 178 26.42 -24.93 -9.30
N LYS A 179 26.44 -26.05 -10.03
CA LYS A 179 27.58 -26.46 -10.88
C LYS A 179 27.66 -25.74 -12.24
N SER A 180 26.62 -25.03 -12.68
CA SER A 180 26.59 -24.47 -14.03
C SER A 180 25.80 -23.18 -14.17
N ALA A 181 26.19 -22.35 -15.13
CA ALA A 181 25.44 -21.16 -15.51
C ALA A 181 24.00 -21.51 -15.96
N TYR A 182 23.79 -22.68 -16.56
CA TYR A 182 22.46 -23.18 -16.95
C TYR A 182 21.55 -23.36 -15.72
N ALA A 183 22.02 -24.11 -14.71
CA ALA A 183 21.24 -24.37 -13.49
C ALA A 183 20.96 -23.06 -12.74
N THR A 184 21.98 -22.23 -12.58
CA THR A 184 21.91 -20.91 -11.92
C THR A 184 20.95 -19.97 -12.64
N ALA A 185 21.03 -19.84 -13.97
CA ALA A 185 20.12 -18.99 -14.75
C ALA A 185 18.66 -19.46 -14.66
N ARG A 186 18.43 -20.77 -14.60
CA ARG A 186 17.10 -21.37 -14.44
C ARG A 186 16.55 -21.11 -13.04
N TYR A 187 17.36 -21.31 -12.00
CA TYR A 187 17.02 -20.99 -10.61
C TYR A 187 16.65 -19.51 -10.46
N LEU A 188 17.52 -18.60 -10.94
CA LEU A 188 17.26 -17.15 -10.95
C LEU A 188 15.99 -16.78 -11.72
N SER A 189 15.72 -17.42 -12.86
CA SER A 189 14.50 -17.15 -13.63
C SER A 189 13.21 -17.65 -13.00
N ASN A 190 13.28 -18.64 -12.11
CA ASN A 190 12.13 -19.11 -11.34
C ASN A 190 11.92 -18.22 -10.11
N LEU A 191 13.01 -17.95 -9.37
CA LEU A 191 13.00 -17.13 -8.16
C LEU A 191 12.52 -15.70 -8.47
N LEU A 192 13.17 -15.04 -9.43
CA LEU A 192 12.89 -13.67 -9.85
C LEU A 192 11.88 -13.64 -11.02
N SER A 193 10.90 -14.55 -11.04
CA SER A 193 9.91 -14.67 -12.11
C SER A 193 8.88 -13.53 -12.09
N TYR A 194 8.48 -13.07 -13.28
CA TYR A 194 7.47 -12.04 -13.46
C TYR A 194 6.34 -12.52 -14.38
N ASP A 195 5.12 -12.05 -14.15
CA ASP A 195 4.01 -12.34 -15.04
C ASP A 195 4.17 -11.56 -16.36
N SER A 196 4.35 -12.31 -17.45
CA SER A 196 4.42 -11.75 -18.80
C SER A 196 3.11 -11.12 -19.30
N SER A 197 1.96 -11.41 -18.68
CA SER A 197 0.67 -10.77 -19.02
C SER A 197 0.71 -9.25 -18.78
N LEU A 198 1.36 -8.83 -17.69
CA LEU A 198 1.52 -7.42 -17.30
C LEU A 198 2.32 -6.59 -18.31
N VAL A 199 3.12 -7.23 -19.17
CA VAL A 199 3.99 -6.56 -20.17
C VAL A 199 3.34 -6.55 -21.57
N ALA A 200 2.20 -7.21 -21.76
CA ALA A 200 1.47 -7.21 -23.04
C ALA A 200 0.55 -6.00 -23.23
N ASP A 201 0.25 -5.25 -22.16
CA ASP A 201 -0.67 -4.10 -22.19
C ASP A 201 0.01 -2.85 -22.78
N ARG A 202 -0.50 -2.41 -23.94
CA ARG A 202 0.04 -1.27 -24.71
C ARG A 202 -0.16 0.08 -24.01
N GLY A 203 -0.94 0.15 -22.93
CA GLY A 203 -1.07 1.36 -22.11
C GLY A 203 0.14 1.66 -21.22
N PHE A 204 0.97 0.66 -20.90
CA PHE A 204 1.96 0.73 -19.82
C PHE A 204 3.40 0.36 -20.24
N GLU A 205 3.73 0.49 -21.54
CA GLU A 205 4.96 -0.04 -22.15
C GLU A 205 6.27 0.27 -21.38
N TRP A 206 6.40 1.44 -20.75
CA TRP A 206 7.62 1.82 -20.02
C TRP A 206 7.65 1.35 -18.55
N GLN A 207 6.52 1.35 -17.83
CA GLN A 207 6.44 0.87 -16.44
C GLN A 207 6.49 -0.66 -16.37
N ALA A 208 5.77 -1.34 -17.26
CA ALA A 208 5.79 -2.79 -17.33
C ALA A 208 7.15 -3.36 -17.77
N GLN A 209 7.90 -2.64 -18.62
CA GLN A 209 9.28 -3.01 -18.95
C GLN A 209 10.23 -2.92 -17.75
N LEU A 210 10.05 -1.96 -16.84
CA LEU A 210 10.87 -1.85 -15.63
C LEU A 210 10.63 -3.03 -14.67
N LEU A 211 9.38 -3.45 -14.48
CA LEU A 211 9.00 -4.58 -13.61
C LEU A 211 9.42 -5.96 -14.16
N GLY A 212 9.52 -6.09 -15.49
CA GLY A 212 10.01 -7.28 -16.18
C GLY A 212 11.53 -7.40 -16.28
N ASN A 213 12.28 -6.42 -15.77
CA ASN A 213 13.74 -6.34 -15.83
C ASN A 213 14.40 -6.52 -14.44
N PHE A 214 15.67 -6.85 -14.45
CA PHE A 214 16.59 -6.78 -13.30
C PHE A 214 17.76 -5.86 -13.62
N SER A 215 18.42 -5.34 -12.58
CA SER A 215 19.78 -4.78 -12.66
C SER A 215 20.76 -5.72 -11.96
N GLY A 216 21.95 -5.87 -12.52
CA GLY A 216 23.02 -6.73 -12.02
C GLY A 216 24.30 -5.91 -11.86
N HIS A 217 24.67 -5.62 -10.61
CA HIS A 217 25.88 -4.86 -10.27
C HIS A 217 27.04 -5.83 -10.07
N LEU A 218 28.03 -5.83 -10.97
CA LEU A 218 29.15 -6.76 -10.94
C LEU A 218 30.32 -6.20 -10.12
N PHE A 219 30.66 -6.89 -9.03
CA PHE A 219 31.73 -6.55 -8.10
C PHE A 219 32.86 -7.57 -8.08
N VAL A 220 34.06 -7.08 -7.80
CA VAL A 220 35.25 -7.86 -7.42
C VAL A 220 35.93 -7.24 -6.20
N ALA A 221 36.80 -7.99 -5.53
CA ALA A 221 37.61 -7.44 -4.44
C ALA A 221 38.51 -6.30 -4.94
N ARG A 222 38.55 -5.18 -4.21
CA ARG A 222 39.39 -4.04 -4.58
C ARG A 222 40.88 -4.36 -4.32
N THR A 223 41.73 -4.07 -5.30
CA THR A 223 43.16 -4.45 -5.27
C THR A 223 44.03 -3.58 -4.38
N ASP A 224 43.68 -2.29 -4.24
CA ASP A 224 44.62 -1.24 -3.86
C ASP A 224 44.73 -0.97 -2.34
N SER A 225 43.84 -1.54 -1.53
CA SER A 225 43.91 -1.41 -0.07
C SER A 225 45.01 -2.32 0.48
N ALA A 226 46.08 -1.73 1.02
CA ALA A 226 47.24 -2.46 1.51
C ALA A 226 46.89 -3.30 2.75
N GLN A 227 46.78 -4.63 2.60
CA GLN A 227 46.56 -5.60 3.69
C GLN A 227 45.39 -5.31 4.65
N GLU A 228 44.39 -4.53 4.23
CA GLU A 228 43.12 -4.37 4.95
C GLU A 228 42.25 -5.62 4.73
N GLY A 229 42.43 -6.63 5.59
CA GLY A 229 41.62 -7.85 5.60
C GLY A 229 40.18 -7.63 6.08
N ALA A 230 39.35 -8.66 6.00
CA ALA A 230 37.96 -8.60 6.50
C ALA A 230 37.88 -8.16 7.99
N GLU A 231 38.86 -8.58 8.80
CA GLU A 231 39.04 -8.22 10.21
C GLU A 231 39.29 -6.72 10.47
N TYR A 232 39.61 -5.90 9.45
CA TYR A 232 39.93 -4.49 9.65
C TYR A 232 38.70 -3.62 9.96
N TRP A 233 37.50 -4.06 9.56
CA TRP A 233 36.26 -3.36 9.86
C TRP A 233 35.78 -3.69 11.27
N THR A 234 36.28 -2.93 12.26
CA THR A 234 35.74 -2.98 13.62
C THR A 234 34.26 -2.64 13.63
N ASN A 235 33.49 -3.22 14.58
CA ASN A 235 32.06 -2.95 14.72
C ASN A 235 31.75 -1.44 14.70
N ALA A 236 32.51 -0.62 15.44
CA ALA A 236 32.35 0.84 15.45
C ALA A 236 32.53 1.50 14.06
N THR A 237 33.37 0.95 13.17
CA THR A 237 33.54 1.47 11.81
C THR A 237 32.42 1.01 10.88
N MET A 238 31.89 -0.20 11.12
CA MET A 238 30.70 -0.71 10.43
C MET A 238 29.45 0.09 10.84
N GLU A 239 29.20 0.23 12.15
CA GLU A 239 28.16 1.06 12.76
C GLU A 239 28.18 2.48 12.18
N ALA A 240 29.31 3.19 12.24
CA ALA A 240 29.41 4.54 11.67
C ALA A 240 29.16 4.60 10.15
N SER A 241 29.49 3.54 9.40
CA SER A 241 29.22 3.44 7.95
C SER A 241 27.74 3.17 7.64
N LEU A 242 27.03 2.46 8.52
CA LEU A 242 25.60 2.18 8.43
C LEU A 242 24.77 3.36 8.94
N GLU A 243 25.14 4.00 10.05
CA GLU A 243 24.54 5.25 10.53
C GLU A 243 24.64 6.37 9.49
N SER A 244 25.81 6.54 8.86
CA SER A 244 25.97 7.52 7.77
C SER A 244 25.07 7.22 6.58
N LEU A 245 24.79 5.95 6.29
CA LEU A 245 23.93 5.51 5.19
C LEU A 245 22.44 5.71 5.54
N ALA A 246 22.04 5.41 6.78
CA ALA A 246 20.70 5.68 7.30
C ALA A 246 20.40 7.20 7.29
N LEU A 247 21.32 8.02 7.81
CA LEU A 247 21.18 9.48 7.76
C LEU A 247 21.08 10.04 6.34
N HIS A 248 21.75 9.43 5.36
CA HIS A 248 21.62 9.81 3.95
C HIS A 248 20.26 9.41 3.36
N ALA A 249 19.75 8.22 3.68
CA ALA A 249 18.44 7.74 3.25
C ALA A 249 17.31 8.61 3.83
N ASP A 250 17.34 8.84 5.14
CA ASP A 250 16.37 9.70 5.84
C ASP A 250 16.43 11.14 5.29
N GLN A 251 17.62 11.67 4.96
CA GLN A 251 17.78 12.98 4.32
C GLN A 251 17.20 13.00 2.89
N ALA A 252 17.27 11.90 2.13
CA ALA A 252 16.68 11.80 0.80
C ALA A 252 15.15 11.76 0.89
N GLN A 253 14.59 10.94 1.79
CA GLN A 253 13.15 10.88 2.04
C GLN A 253 12.60 12.24 2.49
N LEU A 254 13.22 12.87 3.51
CA LEU A 254 12.80 14.19 3.99
C LEU A 254 12.89 15.29 2.91
N LYS A 255 13.78 15.18 1.93
CA LYS A 255 13.81 16.10 0.77
C LYS A 255 12.62 15.86 -0.16
N ALA A 256 12.33 14.60 -0.50
CA ALA A 256 11.20 14.24 -1.36
C ALA A 256 9.85 14.66 -0.74
N GLU A 257 9.65 14.37 0.54
CA GLU A 257 8.46 14.84 1.30
C GLU A 257 8.35 16.36 1.30
N ASN A 258 9.47 17.09 1.49
CA ASN A 258 9.49 18.55 1.48
C ASN A 258 9.18 19.13 0.10
N GLU A 259 9.59 18.48 -0.98
CA GLU A 259 9.24 18.85 -2.37
C GLU A 259 7.77 18.57 -2.68
N SER A 260 7.24 17.42 -2.26
CA SER A 260 5.81 17.09 -2.35
C SER A 260 4.94 18.10 -1.59
N LEU A 261 5.27 18.37 -0.32
CA LEU A 261 4.57 19.37 0.50
C LEU A 261 4.65 20.79 -0.09
N LYS A 262 5.76 21.16 -0.75
CA LYS A 262 5.84 22.44 -1.48
C LYS A 262 4.89 22.47 -2.67
N ALA A 263 4.81 21.39 -3.46
CA ALA A 263 3.87 21.29 -4.57
C ALA A 263 2.41 21.38 -4.08
N ASP A 264 2.11 20.74 -2.95
CA ASP A 264 0.79 20.80 -2.32
C ASP A 264 0.44 22.17 -1.74
N ILE A 265 1.40 22.85 -1.11
CA ILE A 265 1.21 24.24 -0.67
C ILE A 265 0.90 25.16 -1.87
N VAL A 266 1.51 24.94 -3.05
CA VAL A 266 1.17 25.69 -4.27
C VAL A 266 -0.23 25.31 -4.75
N ARG A 267 -0.55 24.02 -4.89
CA ARG A 267 -1.86 23.49 -5.31
C ARG A 267 -3.01 24.03 -4.44
N LEU A 268 -2.85 24.04 -3.12
CA LEU A 268 -3.83 24.55 -2.16
C LEU A 268 -3.96 26.08 -2.21
N ARG A 269 -2.87 26.82 -2.44
CA ARG A 269 -2.94 28.29 -2.63
C ARG A 269 -3.67 28.66 -3.92
N ASP A 270 -3.49 27.90 -4.99
CA ASP A 270 -4.21 28.10 -6.24
C ASP A 270 -5.70 27.77 -6.08
N GLN A 271 -6.05 26.67 -5.42
CA GLN A 271 -7.44 26.38 -5.07
C GLN A 271 -8.08 27.48 -4.20
N LEU A 272 -7.39 27.96 -3.17
CA LEU A 272 -7.87 29.03 -2.30
C LEU A 272 -8.08 30.34 -3.07
N THR A 273 -7.19 30.71 -3.98
CA THR A 273 -7.37 31.90 -4.82
C THR A 273 -8.50 31.74 -5.83
N MET A 274 -8.74 30.54 -6.38
CA MET A 274 -9.91 30.28 -7.23
C MET A 274 -11.23 30.41 -6.45
N LEU A 275 -11.30 29.88 -5.23
CA LEU A 275 -12.48 30.00 -4.36
C LEU A 275 -12.74 31.44 -3.87
N GLN A 276 -11.69 32.24 -3.71
CA GLN A 276 -11.83 33.66 -3.33
C GLN A 276 -12.22 34.59 -4.49
N ARG A 277 -12.04 34.18 -5.76
CA ARG A 277 -12.40 35.02 -6.94
C ARG A 277 -13.89 35.40 -6.95
N PRO A 278 -14.86 34.47 -6.79
CA PRO A 278 -16.28 34.82 -6.70
C PRO A 278 -16.60 35.78 -5.55
N GLN A 279 -16.04 35.56 -4.35
CA GLN A 279 -16.28 36.44 -3.19
C GLN A 279 -15.78 37.88 -3.44
N ARG A 280 -14.58 38.04 -4.02
CA ARG A 280 -14.04 39.37 -4.36
C ARG A 280 -14.82 40.05 -5.49
N ALA A 281 -15.25 39.29 -6.51
CA ALA A 281 -16.11 39.83 -7.57
C ALA A 281 -17.47 40.29 -7.00
N GLN A 282 -18.03 39.51 -6.07
CA GLN A 282 -19.30 39.81 -5.42
C GLN A 282 -19.18 41.01 -4.46
N SER A 283 -18.10 41.16 -3.69
CA SER A 283 -17.89 42.32 -2.82
C SER A 283 -17.74 43.61 -3.63
N VAL A 284 -16.94 43.60 -4.70
CA VAL A 284 -16.77 44.75 -5.61
C VAL A 284 -18.10 45.12 -6.28
N TRP A 285 -18.91 44.14 -6.68
CA TRP A 285 -20.24 44.38 -7.23
C TRP A 285 -21.20 45.02 -6.21
N TRP A 286 -21.16 44.58 -4.95
CA TRP A 286 -21.97 45.16 -3.87
C TRP A 286 -21.53 46.59 -3.50
N GLU A 287 -20.24 46.90 -3.51
CA GLU A 287 -19.73 48.26 -3.31
C GLU A 287 -20.12 49.18 -4.47
N ALA A 288 -19.93 48.75 -5.72
CA ALA A 288 -20.39 49.50 -6.89
C ALA A 288 -21.90 49.78 -6.85
N LYS A 289 -22.70 48.83 -6.33
CA LYS A 289 -24.15 48.98 -6.19
C LYS A 289 -24.58 49.92 -5.06
N ARG A 290 -23.74 50.17 -4.04
CA ARG A 290 -23.99 51.20 -3.01
C ARG A 290 -23.73 52.61 -3.50
N SER A 291 -22.84 52.78 -4.49
CA SER A 291 -22.44 54.10 -5.01
C SER A 291 -23.44 54.75 -5.98
N TYR A 292 -24.53 54.05 -6.35
CA TYR A 292 -25.58 54.60 -7.22
C TYR A 292 -26.96 54.56 -6.52
N PRO A 293 -27.57 55.72 -6.20
CA PRO A 293 -28.94 55.77 -5.68
C PRO A 293 -29.95 55.35 -6.75
N ALA A 294 -30.94 54.55 -6.37
CA ALA A 294 -32.01 54.13 -7.29
C ALA A 294 -32.95 55.29 -7.62
N ALA A 295 -33.15 55.56 -8.92
CA ALA A 295 -34.16 56.51 -9.39
C ALA A 295 -35.58 55.93 -9.25
N HIS A 296 -36.54 56.78 -8.88
CA HIS A 296 -37.94 56.40 -8.68
C HIS A 296 -38.65 55.96 -9.98
N PRO A 297 -39.58 54.99 -9.92
CA PRO A 297 -40.35 54.54 -11.08
C PRO A 297 -41.61 55.41 -11.29
N GLY A 298 -41.80 55.93 -12.50
CA GLY A 298 -43.05 56.61 -12.87
C GLY A 298 -43.13 56.99 -14.36
N GLY A 299 -44.15 56.47 -15.05
CA GLY A 299 -44.58 56.94 -16.39
C GLY A 299 -44.17 56.03 -17.57
N PRO A 300 -45.11 55.56 -18.40
CA PRO A 300 -44.83 54.73 -19.57
C PRO A 300 -44.83 55.53 -20.89
N GLN A 301 -43.87 55.26 -21.79
CA GLN A 301 -44.10 55.26 -23.25
C GLN A 301 -42.91 54.78 -24.12
N SER A 302 -43.23 53.83 -25.01
CA SER A 302 -42.79 53.70 -26.41
C SER A 302 -41.38 54.17 -26.86
N ALA A 303 -40.52 53.18 -27.09
CA ALA A 303 -39.68 52.96 -28.29
C ALA A 303 -38.64 54.01 -28.80
N LYS A 304 -37.52 53.45 -29.29
CA LYS A 304 -36.39 54.05 -30.03
C LYS A 304 -35.38 54.88 -29.23
N ARG A 305 -34.26 54.25 -28.85
CA ARG A 305 -32.97 54.47 -29.56
C ARG A 305 -31.88 53.51 -29.09
N ASP A 306 -31.32 52.78 -30.05
CA ASP A 306 -29.97 52.22 -29.98
C ASP A 306 -28.91 53.34 -29.95
N SER A 307 -27.67 52.92 -29.67
CA SER A 307 -26.44 53.71 -29.66
C SER A 307 -26.22 54.59 -28.42
N LEU A 308 -25.36 54.12 -27.50
CA LEU A 308 -24.09 54.79 -27.14
C LEU A 308 -23.35 54.11 -25.96
N ILE A 309 -22.95 52.84 -26.07
CA ILE A 309 -21.70 52.32 -25.45
C ILE A 309 -21.06 51.30 -26.41
N SER A 310 -20.27 51.79 -27.37
CA SER A 310 -19.43 50.97 -28.26
C SER A 310 -18.08 51.65 -28.51
N SER A 311 -17.39 52.01 -27.43
CA SER A 311 -16.00 52.47 -27.45
C SER A 311 -15.34 52.04 -26.15
N LEU A 312 -14.15 51.41 -26.21
CA LEU A 312 -13.26 51.00 -25.10
C LEU A 312 -13.27 49.53 -24.61
N VAL A 313 -13.39 48.52 -25.49
CA VAL A 313 -12.56 47.28 -25.35
C VAL A 313 -12.21 46.69 -26.73
N HIS A 314 -11.20 47.24 -27.41
CA HIS A 314 -10.46 46.50 -28.43
C HIS A 314 -9.02 47.06 -28.55
N ARG A 315 -8.04 46.14 -28.72
CA ARG A 315 -6.60 46.30 -28.40
C ARG A 315 -6.34 46.36 -26.88
N SER A 316 -5.46 45.57 -26.26
CA SER A 316 -4.52 44.51 -26.71
C SER A 316 -3.88 43.87 -25.46
N SER A 317 -3.45 42.60 -25.37
CA SER A 317 -3.47 41.43 -26.27
C SER A 317 -3.02 40.16 -25.48
N SER A 318 -2.94 39.00 -26.16
CA SER A 318 -2.07 37.82 -25.87
C SER A 318 -2.61 36.66 -25.00
N ALA A 319 -2.27 35.43 -25.44
CA ALA A 319 -2.52 34.09 -24.86
C ALA A 319 -4.00 33.63 -24.77
N ILE A 320 -4.55 32.91 -25.77
CA ILE A 320 -4.37 31.45 -26.08
C ILE A 320 -5.06 30.58 -25.00
N THR A 321 -6.31 30.09 -25.16
CA THR A 321 -6.79 28.87 -25.89
C THR A 321 -6.07 27.59 -25.38
N VAL A 322 -6.69 26.44 -25.01
CA VAL A 322 -7.72 25.63 -25.66
C VAL A 322 -8.45 24.70 -24.65
N ALA A 323 -9.79 24.63 -24.71
CA ALA A 323 -10.67 23.50 -24.32
C ALA A 323 -12.14 23.98 -24.35
N ARG A 324 -13.15 23.34 -24.96
CA ARG A 324 -13.26 22.17 -25.86
C ARG A 324 -14.41 22.47 -26.83
N SER A 325 -14.29 22.10 -28.11
CA SER A 325 -15.47 21.90 -28.98
C SER A 325 -15.08 21.20 -30.29
N TYR A 326 -15.52 19.95 -30.47
CA TYR A 326 -15.71 19.36 -31.80
C TYR A 326 -16.96 18.48 -31.80
N ALA A 327 -18.07 19.09 -32.21
CA ALA A 327 -19.26 18.38 -32.65
C ALA A 327 -19.93 19.22 -33.75
N SER A 328 -19.87 18.71 -34.99
CA SER A 328 -20.76 19.05 -36.12
C SER A 328 -20.61 20.47 -36.72
N SER A 329 -20.91 20.76 -37.99
CA SER A 329 -21.64 20.01 -39.04
C SER A 329 -21.32 20.50 -40.46
N LEU A 330 -21.36 19.61 -41.46
CA LEU A 330 -21.75 19.85 -42.87
C LEU A 330 -22.29 18.49 -43.40
N SER A 331 -23.60 18.23 -43.40
CA SER A 331 -24.64 18.67 -44.35
C SER A 331 -24.70 17.87 -45.67
N LEU A 332 -25.73 17.02 -45.83
CA LEU A 332 -26.55 16.88 -47.05
C LEU A 332 -27.69 15.86 -46.84
N SER A 333 -28.91 16.26 -47.22
CA SER A 333 -30.12 15.42 -47.38
C SER A 333 -30.35 15.19 -48.90
N PRO A 334 -31.41 14.49 -49.40
CA PRO A 334 -32.54 13.84 -48.72
C PRO A 334 -32.97 12.45 -49.26
N SER A 335 -33.79 11.70 -48.50
CA SER A 335 -35.11 11.13 -48.92
C SER A 335 -35.62 10.02 -47.98
N GLN A 336 -36.96 9.89 -47.89
CA GLN A 336 -37.76 8.86 -47.22
C GLN A 336 -38.65 8.19 -48.30
N PRO A 337 -39.36 7.03 -48.10
CA PRO A 337 -40.08 6.65 -46.85
C PRO A 337 -40.29 5.14 -46.49
N GLN A 338 -40.41 4.85 -45.18
CA GLN A 338 -41.38 3.90 -44.53
C GLN A 338 -41.37 2.39 -44.90
N PRO A 339 -42.12 1.47 -44.24
CA PRO A 339 -42.71 1.46 -42.87
C PRO A 339 -42.46 0.16 -42.02
N LYS A 340 -42.68 0.22 -40.69
CA LYS A 340 -43.31 -0.82 -39.81
C LYS A 340 -42.68 -2.23 -39.65
N ASP A 341 -42.82 -3.00 -38.55
CA ASP A 341 -43.41 -2.86 -37.20
C ASP A 341 -42.84 -4.01 -36.29
N TYR A 342 -43.29 -4.12 -35.02
CA TYR A 342 -43.35 -5.29 -34.09
C TYR A 342 -42.09 -6.12 -33.68
N ASP A 343 -41.56 -5.78 -32.49
CA ASP A 343 -41.64 -6.52 -31.20
C ASP A 343 -41.30 -8.03 -30.99
N ALA A 344 -40.83 -8.26 -29.75
CA ALA A 344 -40.80 -9.49 -28.94
C ALA A 344 -39.75 -10.58 -29.32
N ALA A 345 -38.68 -10.77 -28.53
CA ALA A 345 -38.59 -11.44 -27.21
C ALA A 345 -38.62 -12.98 -27.34
N LEU A 346 -37.83 -13.82 -26.68
CA LEU A 346 -36.77 -13.78 -25.65
C LEU A 346 -36.44 -15.28 -25.40
N ALA A 347 -35.31 -15.58 -24.72
CA ALA A 347 -35.04 -16.86 -24.03
C ALA A 347 -34.81 -18.16 -24.87
N VAL A 348 -33.96 -19.12 -24.46
CA VAL A 348 -32.70 -19.12 -23.67
C VAL A 348 -32.06 -20.53 -23.74
N ALA A 349 -30.77 -20.64 -23.38
CA ALA A 349 -30.02 -21.85 -22.99
C ALA A 349 -29.82 -23.00 -24.01
N TRP A 350 -28.56 -23.24 -24.37
CA TRP A 350 -28.05 -24.53 -24.87
C TRP A 350 -26.62 -24.82 -24.37
N THR A 351 -26.43 -25.99 -23.77
CA THR A 351 -25.15 -26.73 -23.63
C THR A 351 -25.48 -28.25 -23.64
N PRO A 352 -24.52 -29.18 -23.75
CA PRO A 352 -23.88 -29.52 -25.02
C PRO A 352 -23.78 -31.05 -25.29
N SER A 353 -23.48 -31.50 -26.52
CA SER A 353 -22.54 -32.64 -26.77
C SER A 353 -22.40 -33.14 -28.23
N ARG A 354 -21.12 -33.37 -28.60
CA ARG A 354 -20.51 -34.48 -29.38
C ARG A 354 -20.91 -34.87 -30.83
N GLN A 355 -19.82 -34.98 -31.61
CA GLN A 355 -19.38 -36.12 -32.47
C GLN A 355 -19.59 -36.14 -34.00
N GLN A 356 -18.51 -35.72 -34.68
CA GLN A 356 -17.70 -36.50 -35.65
C GLN A 356 -18.19 -36.74 -37.12
N PRO A 357 -17.25 -37.02 -38.06
CA PRO A 357 -17.32 -36.50 -39.45
C PRO A 357 -17.45 -37.58 -40.54
N LEU A 358 -17.57 -37.15 -41.81
CA LEU A 358 -17.47 -38.00 -42.99
C LEU A 358 -16.57 -37.40 -44.10
N VAL A 359 -15.92 -38.29 -44.84
CA VAL A 359 -14.97 -38.06 -45.96
C VAL A 359 -15.57 -38.64 -47.24
N ILE A 360 -15.26 -38.12 -48.44
CA ILE A 360 -15.27 -38.87 -49.73
C ILE A 360 -14.42 -38.17 -50.82
N LYS A 361 -14.04 -38.93 -51.87
CA LYS A 361 -12.95 -38.73 -52.86
C LYS A 361 -13.39 -38.20 -54.27
N PRO A 362 -12.45 -37.81 -55.16
CA PRO A 362 -12.71 -37.26 -56.51
C PRO A 362 -12.56 -38.25 -57.70
N PRO A 363 -13.14 -37.92 -58.88
CA PRO A 363 -12.58 -38.16 -60.24
C PRO A 363 -12.86 -36.96 -61.23
N SER A 364 -12.45 -36.83 -62.51
CA SER A 364 -11.47 -37.47 -63.45
C SER A 364 -11.29 -36.57 -64.72
N THR A 365 -10.35 -36.90 -65.63
CA THR A 365 -10.01 -36.20 -66.91
C THR A 365 -10.66 -36.79 -68.18
N ASP A 366 -10.86 -36.01 -69.27
CA ASP A 366 -10.49 -36.32 -70.69
C ASP A 366 -10.89 -35.20 -71.74
N PRO A 367 -10.49 -35.24 -73.05
CA PRO A 367 -9.99 -34.02 -73.75
C PRO A 367 -10.51 -33.72 -75.19
N GLY A 368 -10.01 -32.63 -75.80
CA GLY A 368 -9.68 -32.58 -77.25
C GLY A 368 -10.14 -31.38 -78.09
N CYS A 369 -9.20 -30.72 -78.81
CA CYS A 369 -9.17 -30.50 -80.28
C CYS A 369 -8.24 -29.31 -80.69
N TYR A 370 -7.52 -29.42 -81.82
CA TYR A 370 -6.69 -28.38 -82.46
C TYR A 370 -7.28 -28.03 -83.85
N PRO A 371 -6.97 -26.86 -84.47
CA PRO A 371 -5.78 -26.77 -85.33
C PRO A 371 -4.98 -25.43 -85.28
N ASN A 372 -3.67 -25.60 -85.52
CA ASN A 372 -2.56 -24.69 -85.86
C ASN A 372 -2.85 -23.25 -86.36
N GLU A 373 -1.99 -22.30 -85.95
CA GLU A 373 -1.02 -21.65 -86.86
C GLU A 373 0.18 -21.01 -86.10
N ASP A 374 1.36 -21.15 -86.72
CA ASP A 374 2.62 -20.39 -86.62
C ASP A 374 3.15 -19.74 -85.31
N GLY A 375 4.29 -20.28 -84.85
CA GLY A 375 5.56 -19.55 -84.98
C GLY A 375 5.98 -18.52 -83.91
N LYS A 376 6.85 -18.96 -82.99
CA LYS A 376 7.81 -18.15 -82.18
C LYS A 376 7.24 -17.28 -81.02
N ALA A 377 6.87 -17.92 -79.91
CA ALA A 377 6.94 -17.30 -78.56
C ALA A 377 6.80 -18.34 -77.43
N ARG A 378 7.71 -19.33 -77.32
CA ARG A 378 7.53 -20.47 -76.39
C ARG A 378 8.71 -20.70 -75.46
N GLU A 379 8.97 -19.74 -74.57
CA GLU A 379 9.83 -19.94 -73.39
C GLU A 379 9.56 -18.98 -72.22
N SER A 380 8.89 -17.84 -72.44
CA SER A 380 8.69 -16.79 -71.42
C SER A 380 7.48 -16.98 -70.50
N ASN A 381 6.47 -17.77 -70.90
CA ASN A 381 5.12 -17.70 -70.28
C ASN A 381 4.81 -18.77 -69.22
N SER A 382 5.74 -19.67 -68.92
CA SER A 382 5.53 -20.74 -67.92
C SER A 382 5.78 -20.31 -66.47
N ARG A 383 6.28 -19.08 -66.23
CA ARG A 383 6.61 -18.57 -64.88
C ARG A 383 5.60 -17.59 -64.29
N TYR A 384 4.50 -17.32 -65.00
CA TYR A 384 3.48 -16.35 -64.57
C TYR A 384 2.11 -16.97 -64.25
N ALA A 385 1.91 -18.27 -64.53
CA ALA A 385 0.72 -19.00 -64.10
C ALA A 385 0.85 -19.46 -62.63
N ASP A 386 1.93 -20.18 -62.32
CA ASP A 386 2.17 -20.78 -61.00
C ASP A 386 2.18 -19.76 -59.84
N ASN A 387 2.57 -18.50 -60.11
CA ASN A 387 2.62 -17.43 -59.10
C ASN A 387 1.24 -16.83 -58.73
N MET A 388 0.17 -17.09 -59.49
CA MET A 388 -1.16 -16.57 -59.17
C MET A 388 -1.89 -17.46 -58.17
N ASP A 389 -1.73 -18.79 -58.26
CA ASP A 389 -2.42 -19.73 -57.36
C ASP A 389 -1.83 -19.70 -55.94
N ASP A 390 -0.50 -19.59 -55.79
CA ASP A 390 0.15 -19.42 -54.48
C ASP A 390 -0.27 -18.11 -53.78
N LEU A 391 -0.43 -17.01 -54.53
CA LEU A 391 -0.87 -15.73 -53.97
C LEU A 391 -2.35 -15.77 -53.57
N VAL A 392 -3.21 -16.42 -54.36
CA VAL A 392 -4.63 -16.63 -54.02
C VAL A 392 -4.78 -17.55 -52.81
N PHE A 393 -3.96 -18.60 -52.69
CA PHE A 393 -3.92 -19.48 -51.53
C PHE A 393 -3.45 -18.75 -50.27
N ALA A 394 -2.37 -17.96 -50.35
CA ALA A 394 -1.88 -17.14 -49.25
C ALA A 394 -2.92 -16.11 -48.78
N LEU A 395 -3.60 -15.43 -49.70
CA LEU A 395 -4.66 -14.47 -49.36
C LEU A 395 -5.92 -15.14 -48.78
N ALA A 396 -6.26 -16.35 -49.21
CA ALA A 396 -7.33 -17.15 -48.61
C ALA A 396 -6.98 -17.60 -47.20
N GLN A 397 -5.75 -18.09 -46.99
CA GLN A 397 -5.25 -18.50 -45.68
C GLN A 397 -5.15 -17.31 -44.71
N GLN A 398 -4.72 -16.13 -45.20
CA GLN A 398 -4.70 -14.90 -44.42
C GLN A 398 -6.12 -14.43 -44.05
N ARG A 399 -7.10 -14.52 -44.95
CA ARG A 399 -8.51 -14.24 -44.62
C ARG A 399 -9.10 -15.22 -43.60
N MET A 400 -8.79 -16.51 -43.68
CA MET A 400 -9.23 -17.46 -42.66
C MET A 400 -8.61 -17.15 -41.28
N TYR A 401 -7.34 -16.75 -41.26
CA TYR A 401 -6.66 -16.32 -40.02
C TYR A 401 -7.26 -15.02 -39.46
N ASP A 402 -7.58 -14.05 -40.33
CA ASP A 402 -8.26 -12.80 -39.96
C ASP A 402 -9.71 -13.03 -39.49
N GLU A 403 -10.44 -14.00 -40.07
CA GLU A 403 -11.81 -14.37 -39.67
C GLU A 403 -11.85 -15.14 -38.34
N GLU A 404 -10.89 -16.05 -38.07
CA GLU A 404 -10.74 -16.69 -36.75
C GLU A 404 -10.39 -15.66 -35.66
N LEU A 405 -9.58 -14.64 -35.98
CA LEU A 405 -9.23 -13.52 -35.10
C LEU A 405 -10.43 -12.61 -34.72
N HIS A 406 -11.51 -12.59 -35.51
CA HIS A 406 -12.61 -11.63 -35.35
C HIS A 406 -13.91 -12.20 -34.76
N SER A 407 -13.89 -13.41 -34.18
CA SER A 407 -15.00 -13.90 -33.34
C SER A 407 -15.05 -13.27 -31.93
N VAL A 408 -14.49 -12.06 -31.77
CA VAL A 408 -14.39 -11.34 -30.50
C VAL A 408 -15.77 -11.16 -29.87
N GLN A 409 -16.02 -11.89 -28.79
CA GLN A 409 -17.17 -11.63 -27.94
C GLN A 409 -16.99 -10.24 -27.31
N ASN A 410 -17.96 -9.36 -27.55
CA ASN A 410 -17.90 -7.97 -27.12
C ASN A 410 -18.83 -7.75 -25.92
N PHE A 411 -18.24 -7.30 -24.82
CA PHE A 411 -18.96 -6.90 -23.62
C PHE A 411 -19.36 -5.42 -23.71
N THR A 412 -20.44 -5.00 -23.04
CA THR A 412 -20.84 -3.57 -22.93
C THR A 412 -20.85 -3.16 -21.47
N CYS A 413 -20.04 -2.17 -21.10
CA CYS A 413 -19.85 -1.78 -19.71
C CYS A 413 -21.00 -0.88 -19.21
N ASN A 414 -21.60 -1.21 -18.07
CA ASN A 414 -22.73 -0.46 -17.50
C ASN A 414 -22.35 0.92 -16.89
N ILE A 415 -21.05 1.30 -16.87
CA ILE A 415 -20.59 2.59 -16.35
C ILE A 415 -20.31 3.59 -17.49
N CYS A 416 -19.45 3.25 -18.46
CA CYS A 416 -19.19 4.11 -19.62
C CYS A 416 -20.19 3.93 -20.78
N LEU A 417 -20.92 2.81 -20.82
CA LEU A 417 -21.82 2.40 -21.91
C LEU A 417 -21.11 2.02 -23.23
N ASP A 418 -19.78 1.93 -23.22
CA ASP A 418 -18.96 1.52 -24.35
C ASP A 418 -18.81 0.00 -24.48
N LYS A 419 -18.41 -0.45 -25.68
CA LYS A 419 -18.09 -1.86 -25.97
C LYS A 419 -16.61 -2.14 -25.79
N HIS A 420 -16.31 -3.24 -25.11
CA HIS A 420 -14.96 -3.70 -24.81
C HIS A 420 -14.79 -5.17 -25.24
N SER A 421 -13.56 -5.60 -25.46
CA SER A 421 -13.26 -7.03 -25.62
C SER A 421 -13.61 -7.78 -24.33
N VAL A 422 -13.89 -9.09 -24.40
CA VAL A 422 -14.05 -9.91 -23.18
C VAL A 422 -12.76 -10.02 -22.35
N GLU A 423 -11.59 -9.78 -22.96
CA GLU A 423 -10.29 -9.78 -22.28
C GLU A 423 -10.10 -8.53 -21.38
N ASP A 424 -10.74 -7.41 -21.72
CA ASP A 424 -10.69 -6.14 -20.97
C ASP A 424 -11.74 -6.04 -19.84
N VAL A 425 -12.39 -7.16 -19.49
CA VAL A 425 -13.46 -7.19 -18.49
C VAL A 425 -12.95 -7.66 -17.13
N ALA A 426 -13.22 -6.85 -16.11
CA ALA A 426 -13.09 -7.24 -14.71
C ALA A 426 -14.46 -7.71 -14.19
N GLN A 427 -14.54 -8.94 -13.68
CA GLN A 427 -15.73 -9.48 -13.03
C GLN A 427 -15.51 -9.52 -11.52
N VAL A 428 -16.40 -8.90 -10.75
CA VAL A 428 -16.32 -8.88 -9.29
C VAL A 428 -16.77 -10.22 -8.72
N ASP A 429 -15.90 -10.87 -7.95
CA ASP A 429 -16.20 -12.12 -7.25
C ASP A 429 -17.38 -11.96 -6.28
N GLY A 430 -18.14 -13.04 -6.07
CA GLY A 430 -19.33 -13.05 -5.20
C GLY A 430 -20.60 -12.50 -5.84
N CYS A 431 -20.57 -11.32 -6.47
CA CYS A 431 -21.76 -10.77 -7.17
C CYS A 431 -21.80 -11.05 -8.68
N GLY A 432 -20.66 -11.34 -9.31
CA GLY A 432 -20.57 -11.61 -10.75
C GLY A 432 -20.78 -10.38 -11.64
N HIS A 433 -20.81 -9.17 -11.08
CA HIS A 433 -20.95 -7.94 -11.86
C HIS A 433 -19.69 -7.66 -12.69
N MET A 434 -19.88 -7.38 -13.98
CA MET A 434 -18.82 -7.14 -14.95
C MET A 434 -18.67 -5.65 -15.27
N PHE A 435 -17.42 -5.22 -15.43
CA PHE A 435 -17.01 -3.85 -15.72
C PHE A 435 -15.84 -3.85 -16.70
N CYS A 436 -15.68 -2.81 -17.52
CA CYS A 436 -14.37 -2.60 -18.14
C CYS A 436 -13.34 -2.16 -17.07
N ARG A 437 -12.08 -2.58 -17.26
CA ARG A 437 -10.99 -2.30 -16.30
C ARG A 437 -10.88 -0.82 -15.92
N ASP A 438 -11.02 0.09 -16.88
CA ASP A 438 -10.97 1.53 -16.66
C ASP A 438 -12.02 2.05 -15.67
N CYS A 439 -13.28 1.65 -15.84
CA CYS A 439 -14.36 2.16 -15.01
C CYS A 439 -14.28 1.66 -13.56
N ILE A 440 -13.93 0.39 -13.36
CA ILE A 440 -13.80 -0.16 -12.00
C ILE A 440 -12.56 0.40 -11.30
N ARG A 441 -11.43 0.52 -12.01
CA ARG A 441 -10.22 1.20 -11.52
C ARG A 441 -10.52 2.63 -11.09
N SER A 442 -11.15 3.42 -11.96
CA SER A 442 -11.49 4.82 -11.67
C SER A 442 -12.44 4.97 -10.47
N HIS A 443 -13.38 4.04 -10.28
CA HIS A 443 -14.20 3.97 -9.06
C HIS A 443 -13.34 3.72 -7.82
N ILE A 444 -12.48 2.70 -7.85
CA ILE A 444 -11.62 2.33 -6.72
C ILE A 444 -10.67 3.48 -6.36
N SER A 445 -9.93 4.04 -7.33
CA SER A 445 -9.11 5.25 -7.16
C SER A 445 -9.89 6.40 -6.51
N SER A 446 -11.14 6.63 -6.92
CA SER A 446 -11.98 7.68 -6.36
C SER A 446 -12.42 7.42 -4.92
N GLN A 447 -12.63 6.15 -4.52
CA GLN A 447 -12.92 5.80 -3.11
C GLN A 447 -11.66 5.94 -2.25
N ILE A 448 -10.50 5.48 -2.73
CA ILE A 448 -9.20 5.60 -2.04
C ILE A 448 -8.86 7.09 -1.81
N ALA A 449 -8.98 7.92 -2.84
CA ALA A 449 -8.74 9.36 -2.75
C ALA A 449 -9.73 10.12 -1.84
N GLN A 450 -10.85 9.50 -1.47
CA GLN A 450 -11.82 10.01 -0.50
C GLN A 450 -11.66 9.36 0.89
N HIS A 451 -10.67 8.47 1.07
CA HIS A 451 -10.45 7.64 2.25
C HIS A 451 -11.68 6.83 2.67
N LEU A 452 -12.43 6.31 1.68
CA LEU A 452 -13.65 5.51 1.90
C LEU A 452 -13.32 4.01 1.82
N TYR A 453 -13.56 3.31 2.93
CA TYR A 453 -13.39 1.87 3.09
C TYR A 453 -14.52 1.30 3.98
N PRO A 454 -15.05 0.08 3.73
CA PRO A 454 -14.69 -0.85 2.66
C PRO A 454 -15.23 -0.41 1.29
N ILE A 455 -14.47 -0.72 0.23
CA ILE A 455 -14.85 -0.39 -1.15
C ILE A 455 -15.82 -1.46 -1.66
N VAL A 456 -17.02 -1.03 -2.07
CA VAL A 456 -18.10 -1.91 -2.53
C VAL A 456 -18.32 -1.83 -4.05
N CYS A 457 -18.87 -2.91 -4.60
CA CYS A 457 -19.24 -3.03 -6.01
C CYS A 457 -20.23 -1.92 -6.45
N PRO A 458 -19.90 -1.10 -7.49
CA PRO A 458 -20.75 0.01 -7.93
C PRO A 458 -22.19 -0.40 -8.30
N LEU A 459 -22.35 -1.54 -8.99
CA LEU A 459 -23.65 -2.00 -9.44
C LEU A 459 -24.49 -2.54 -8.27
N CYS A 460 -23.88 -3.24 -7.30
CA CYS A 460 -24.60 -3.67 -6.09
C CYS A 460 -25.15 -2.47 -5.31
N SER A 461 -24.36 -1.40 -5.14
CA SER A 461 -24.80 -0.17 -4.47
C SER A 461 -25.83 0.64 -5.27
N ALA A 462 -25.85 0.52 -6.60
CA ALA A 462 -26.82 1.19 -7.46
C ALA A 462 -28.18 0.44 -7.52
N THR A 463 -28.16 -0.89 -7.45
CA THR A 463 -29.38 -1.72 -7.44
C THR A 463 -30.01 -1.81 -6.06
N LYS A 464 -31.33 -1.62 -5.97
CA LYS A 464 -32.11 -1.98 -4.76
C LYS A 464 -32.31 -3.49 -4.69
N SER A 465 -31.28 -4.21 -4.29
CA SER A 465 -31.32 -5.64 -3.97
C SER A 465 -31.57 -5.85 -2.47
N GLU A 466 -32.11 -7.01 -2.09
CA GLU A 466 -32.19 -7.45 -0.68
C GLU A 466 -30.86 -8.04 -0.17
N ARG A 467 -29.84 -8.16 -1.03
CA ARG A 467 -28.50 -8.65 -0.66
C ARG A 467 -27.56 -7.48 -0.41
N ASP A 468 -26.73 -7.60 0.63
CA ASP A 468 -25.70 -6.62 0.97
C ASP A 468 -24.72 -6.39 -0.20
N PRO A 469 -24.23 -5.14 -0.40
CA PRO A 469 -23.26 -4.86 -1.45
C PRO A 469 -21.95 -5.61 -1.24
N THR A 470 -21.53 -6.37 -2.25
CA THR A 470 -20.27 -7.10 -2.22
C THR A 470 -19.09 -6.14 -2.12
N VAL A 471 -18.28 -6.32 -1.07
CA VAL A 471 -16.99 -5.67 -0.89
C VAL A 471 -16.00 -6.23 -1.92
N LEU A 472 -15.19 -5.36 -2.51
CA LEU A 472 -14.14 -5.76 -3.44
C LEU A 472 -12.98 -6.37 -2.65
N SER A 473 -12.54 -7.57 -3.01
CA SER A 473 -11.41 -8.24 -2.35
C SER A 473 -10.09 -7.53 -2.66
N ASN A 474 -9.10 -7.67 -1.77
CA ASN A 474 -7.76 -7.13 -1.99
C ASN A 474 -7.14 -7.68 -3.30
N GLU A 475 -7.29 -8.98 -3.56
CA GLU A 475 -6.90 -9.62 -4.83
C GLU A 475 -7.57 -8.98 -6.06
N PHE A 476 -8.89 -8.74 -6.02
CA PHE A 476 -9.58 -8.07 -7.13
C PHE A 476 -9.09 -6.63 -7.31
N VAL A 477 -8.89 -5.88 -6.22
CA VAL A 477 -8.38 -4.51 -6.23
C VAL A 477 -6.97 -4.45 -6.84
N GLN A 478 -6.07 -5.35 -6.44
CA GLN A 478 -4.73 -5.50 -7.00
C GLN A 478 -4.78 -5.79 -8.51
N GLN A 479 -5.71 -6.65 -8.95
CA GLN A 479 -5.92 -6.98 -10.37
C GLN A 479 -6.53 -5.84 -11.21
N THR A 480 -7.00 -4.74 -10.61
CA THR A 480 -7.60 -3.61 -11.37
C THR A 480 -6.58 -2.64 -11.98
N GLY A 481 -5.29 -2.75 -11.67
CA GLY A 481 -4.24 -1.91 -12.27
C GLY A 481 -4.17 -0.48 -11.70
N LEU A 482 -4.30 -0.36 -10.38
CA LEU A 482 -4.00 0.85 -9.61
C LEU A 482 -2.50 1.15 -9.59
N SER A 483 -2.14 2.40 -9.26
CA SER A 483 -0.75 2.73 -8.92
C SER A 483 -0.32 2.13 -7.58
N GLU A 484 0.99 2.00 -7.37
CA GLU A 484 1.57 1.50 -6.12
C GLU A 484 1.21 2.40 -4.92
N GLU A 485 1.15 3.72 -5.12
CA GLU A 485 0.71 4.68 -4.08
C GLU A 485 -0.78 4.50 -3.72
N GLU A 486 -1.66 4.33 -4.71
CA GLU A 486 -3.08 4.07 -4.46
C GLU A 486 -3.30 2.72 -3.77
N PHE A 487 -2.56 1.68 -4.19
CA PHE A 487 -2.65 0.36 -3.59
C PHE A 487 -2.08 0.33 -2.17
N ALA A 488 -0.96 1.01 -1.91
CA ALA A 488 -0.45 1.22 -0.55
C ALA A 488 -1.47 1.96 0.32
N THR A 489 -2.09 3.03 -0.19
CA THR A 489 -3.18 3.75 0.50
C THR A 489 -4.39 2.85 0.76
N PHE A 490 -4.74 1.95 -0.16
CA PHE A 490 -5.80 0.96 0.04
C PHE A 490 -5.47 -0.03 1.17
N VAL A 491 -4.24 -0.55 1.20
CA VAL A 491 -3.75 -1.43 2.28
C VAL A 491 -3.66 -0.70 3.62
N GLU A 492 -3.29 0.58 3.64
CA GLU A 492 -3.34 1.42 4.84
C GLU A 492 -4.77 1.63 5.33
N LEU A 493 -5.73 1.88 4.43
CA LEU A 493 -7.16 2.00 4.77
C LEU A 493 -7.74 0.67 5.28
N GLU A 494 -7.33 -0.46 4.70
CA GLU A 494 -7.65 -1.80 5.19
C GLU A 494 -7.08 -2.03 6.60
N MET A 495 -5.80 -1.75 6.82
CA MET A 495 -5.14 -1.83 8.14
C MET A 495 -5.76 -0.89 9.19
N ALA A 496 -6.15 0.32 8.80
CA ALA A 496 -6.87 1.29 9.64
C ALA A 496 -8.35 0.91 9.88
N SER A 497 -8.90 -0.04 9.11
CA SER A 497 -10.23 -0.60 9.40
C SER A 497 -10.17 -1.56 10.61
N PHE A 498 -9.06 -2.27 10.78
CA PHE A 498 -8.83 -3.21 11.89
C PHE A 498 -8.18 -2.56 13.12
N SER A 499 -7.45 -1.45 12.96
CA SER A 499 -6.68 -0.82 14.05
C SER A 499 -7.09 0.64 14.32
N ILE A 500 -7.18 1.01 15.59
CA ILE A 500 -7.50 2.36 16.05
C ILE A 500 -6.31 2.90 16.86
N LEU A 501 -5.85 4.12 16.51
CA LEU A 501 -4.89 4.85 17.34
C LEU A 501 -5.58 5.34 18.62
N MET A 502 -5.19 4.77 19.75
CA MET A 502 -5.67 5.12 21.09
C MET A 502 -4.61 5.93 21.84
N HIS A 503 -5.07 6.78 22.76
CA HIS A 503 -4.21 7.65 23.55
C HIS A 503 -4.37 7.36 25.05
N CYS A 504 -3.25 7.10 25.73
CA CYS A 504 -3.25 6.75 27.14
C CYS A 504 -3.54 7.96 28.03
N ARG A 505 -4.68 7.93 28.72
CA ARG A 505 -5.07 8.93 29.74
C ARG A 505 -4.09 9.03 30.92
N GLY A 506 -3.19 8.06 31.06
CA GLY A 506 -2.28 7.92 32.17
C GLY A 506 -0.85 8.40 31.95
N CYS A 507 -0.35 8.38 30.71
CA CYS A 507 1.04 8.72 30.37
C CYS A 507 1.17 9.55 29.08
N ASP A 508 0.07 10.04 28.50
CA ASP A 508 0.03 10.94 27.35
C ASP A 508 0.70 10.40 26.06
N LYS A 509 0.82 9.07 25.96
CA LYS A 509 1.39 8.36 24.80
C LYS A 509 0.30 7.66 24.00
N SER A 510 0.45 7.66 22.68
CA SER A 510 -0.46 6.98 21.76
C SER A 510 0.06 5.59 21.35
N PHE A 511 -0.86 4.66 21.08
CA PHE A 511 -0.60 3.28 20.70
C PHE A 511 -1.78 2.73 19.90
N PHE A 512 -1.56 1.76 19.00
CA PHE A 512 -2.63 1.14 18.23
C PHE A 512 -3.31 0.00 19.01
N VAL A 513 -4.61 -0.19 18.79
CA VAL A 513 -5.43 -1.28 19.38
C VAL A 513 -6.31 -1.86 18.28
N VAL A 514 -6.52 -3.18 18.31
CA VAL A 514 -7.45 -3.86 17.39
C VAL A 514 -8.90 -3.45 17.73
N ARG A 515 -9.69 -3.09 16.72
CA ARG A 515 -11.06 -2.57 16.89
C ARG A 515 -11.97 -3.58 17.60
N ASP A 516 -11.93 -4.85 17.22
CA ASP A 516 -12.77 -5.91 17.83
C ASP A 516 -12.44 -6.13 19.31
N GLU A 517 -11.14 -6.15 19.67
CA GLU A 517 -10.70 -6.22 21.06
C GLU A 517 -11.19 -5.00 21.85
N LEU A 518 -11.01 -3.80 21.29
CA LEU A 518 -11.47 -2.54 21.88
C LEU A 518 -12.99 -2.52 22.05
N ASP A 519 -13.77 -3.10 21.14
CA ASP A 519 -15.22 -3.19 21.21
C ASP A 519 -15.74 -4.25 22.20
N SER A 520 -14.94 -5.28 22.48
CA SER A 520 -15.24 -6.26 23.53
C SER A 520 -15.03 -5.77 24.98
N VAL A 521 -14.27 -4.69 25.19
CA VAL A 521 -13.87 -4.22 26.54
C VAL A 521 -14.49 -2.88 26.97
N ALA A 522 -14.95 -2.82 28.23
CA ALA A 522 -15.43 -1.59 28.86
C ALA A 522 -14.32 -0.77 29.55
N VAL A 523 -13.20 -1.41 29.90
CA VAL A 523 -12.04 -0.82 30.57
C VAL A 523 -10.80 -1.14 29.76
N ILE A 524 -9.97 -0.13 29.53
CA ILE A 524 -8.74 -0.19 28.76
C ILE A 524 -7.58 -0.02 29.73
N THR A 525 -6.58 -0.90 29.65
CA THR A 525 -5.33 -0.79 30.42
C THR A 525 -4.20 -0.39 29.46
N CYS A 526 -3.35 0.55 29.85
CA CYS A 526 -2.22 0.98 29.02
C CYS A 526 -1.25 -0.20 28.79
N PRO A 527 -1.01 -0.62 27.53
CA PRO A 527 -0.08 -1.71 27.23
C PRO A 527 1.39 -1.28 27.26
N LEU A 528 1.67 0.04 27.36
CA LEU A 528 3.02 0.56 27.30
C LEU A 528 3.82 0.22 28.57
N PRO A 529 5.06 -0.29 28.45
CA PRO A 529 5.93 -0.59 29.58
C PRO A 529 6.05 0.57 30.57
N GLY A 530 5.86 0.28 31.86
CA GLY A 530 5.98 1.26 32.94
C GLY A 530 4.76 2.17 33.16
N CYS A 531 3.67 2.03 32.40
CA CYS A 531 2.44 2.81 32.67
C CYS A 531 1.42 2.06 33.53
N GLY A 532 0.85 0.95 33.04
CA GLY A 532 -0.11 0.11 33.75
C GLY A 532 -1.44 0.75 34.18
N LYS A 533 -1.69 2.03 33.90
CA LYS A 533 -2.93 2.74 34.27
C LYS A 533 -4.11 2.27 33.43
N SER A 534 -5.27 2.13 34.07
CA SER A 534 -6.54 1.73 33.43
C SER A 534 -7.54 2.88 33.39
N TRP A 535 -8.41 2.91 32.37
CA TRP A 535 -9.50 3.89 32.24
C TRP A 535 -10.74 3.29 31.57
N CYS A 536 -11.91 3.88 31.81
CA CYS A 536 -13.14 3.48 31.14
C CYS A 536 -13.16 3.92 29.68
N LYS A 537 -13.53 3.03 28.75
CA LYS A 537 -13.68 3.34 27.32
C LYS A 537 -14.71 4.44 27.06
N ALA A 538 -15.86 4.39 27.73
CA ALA A 538 -17.01 5.25 27.43
C ALA A 538 -16.85 6.69 27.94
N CYS A 539 -16.37 6.88 29.18
CA CYS A 539 -16.24 8.22 29.79
C CYS A 539 -14.79 8.74 29.86
N SER A 540 -13.79 7.92 29.50
CA SER A 540 -12.36 8.23 29.58
C SER A 540 -11.79 8.53 30.98
N GLN A 541 -12.50 8.22 32.06
CA GLN A 541 -12.01 8.41 33.44
C GLN A 541 -11.03 7.30 33.85
N ILE A 542 -9.96 7.70 34.57
CA ILE A 542 -8.95 6.79 35.12
C ILE A 542 -9.56 6.00 36.29
N ILE A 543 -9.21 4.71 36.38
CA ILE A 543 -9.67 3.79 37.43
C ILE A 543 -8.45 3.41 38.29
N ASP A 544 -8.37 3.96 39.50
CA ASP A 544 -7.19 3.87 40.37
C ASP A 544 -6.94 2.49 40.99
N SER A 545 -7.85 1.52 40.83
CA SER A 545 -7.69 0.17 41.38
C SER A 545 -8.47 -0.89 40.59
N ILE A 546 -7.79 -1.97 40.24
CA ILE A 546 -8.39 -3.17 39.61
C ILE A 546 -9.36 -3.80 40.62
N GLY A 547 -10.65 -3.54 40.45
CA GLY A 547 -11.72 -4.00 41.35
C GLY A 547 -12.70 -2.92 41.82
N GLN A 548 -12.45 -1.63 41.56
CA GLN A 548 -13.46 -0.59 41.79
C GLN A 548 -14.48 -0.54 40.65
N THR A 549 -15.77 -0.60 40.98
CA THR A 549 -16.87 -0.46 40.02
C THR A 549 -17.04 1.02 39.65
N HIS A 550 -16.44 1.42 38.54
CA HIS A 550 -16.70 2.71 37.91
C HIS A 550 -18.12 2.75 37.30
N THR A 551 -18.79 3.90 37.39
CA THR A 551 -20.06 4.15 36.68
C THR A 551 -19.96 5.44 35.86
N CYS A 552 -20.30 5.40 34.57
CA CYS A 552 -20.05 6.53 33.65
C CYS A 552 -20.88 7.79 33.94
N ASP A 553 -21.93 7.67 34.76
CA ASP A 553 -22.76 8.77 35.28
C ASP A 553 -22.16 9.44 36.55
N GLY A 554 -21.07 8.89 37.09
CA GLY A 554 -20.42 9.34 38.32
C GLY A 554 -21.09 8.89 39.62
N THR A 555 -22.11 8.01 39.57
CA THR A 555 -22.91 7.65 40.76
C THR A 555 -22.08 6.91 41.82
N ALA A 556 -21.26 5.93 41.42
CA ALA A 556 -20.40 5.17 42.33
C ALA A 556 -19.28 6.04 42.92
N GLU A 557 -18.68 6.91 42.12
CA GLU A 557 -17.67 7.89 42.53
C GLU A 557 -18.25 8.87 43.56
N PHE A 558 -19.46 9.37 43.31
CA PHE A 558 -20.16 10.27 44.22
C PHE A 558 -20.54 9.57 45.54
N GLN A 559 -21.04 8.33 45.49
CA GLN A 559 -21.30 7.53 46.69
C GLN A 559 -20.02 7.26 47.50
N ARG A 560 -18.89 7.00 46.84
CA ARG A 560 -17.59 6.85 47.49
C ARG A 560 -17.15 8.15 48.17
N LEU A 561 -17.26 9.29 47.48
CA LEU A 561 -16.95 10.62 48.05
C LEU A 561 -17.84 10.97 49.25
N MET A 562 -19.15 10.71 49.16
CA MET A 562 -20.09 10.83 50.28
C MET A 562 -19.61 10.05 51.52
N GLY A 563 -19.11 8.83 51.32
CA GLY A 563 -18.54 8.00 52.38
C GLY A 563 -17.22 8.55 52.93
N THR A 564 -16.27 8.90 52.06
CA THR A 564 -14.93 9.38 52.44
C THR A 564 -14.96 10.73 53.17
N GLN A 565 -15.80 11.67 52.73
CA GLN A 565 -15.97 12.99 53.36
C GLN A 565 -16.97 12.98 54.54
N GLY A 566 -17.62 11.85 54.81
CA GLY A 566 -18.61 11.70 55.87
C GLY A 566 -19.94 12.45 55.65
N TRP A 567 -20.11 13.08 54.48
CA TRP A 567 -21.32 13.80 54.05
C TRP A 567 -22.59 12.95 54.23
N LYS A 568 -23.76 13.60 54.38
CA LYS A 568 -25.05 12.92 54.65
C LYS A 568 -26.09 13.24 53.60
N TYR A 569 -26.92 12.27 53.27
CA TYR A 569 -28.14 12.52 52.51
C TYR A 569 -29.23 13.07 53.43
N CYS A 570 -30.02 14.04 52.94
CA CYS A 570 -31.21 14.48 53.64
C CYS A 570 -32.25 13.35 53.67
N PRO A 571 -32.69 12.86 54.85
CA PRO A 571 -33.59 11.72 54.94
C PRO A 571 -34.99 11.96 54.36
N GLY A 572 -35.38 13.22 54.11
CA GLY A 572 -36.68 13.59 53.55
C GLY A 572 -36.73 13.70 52.02
N CYS A 573 -35.59 13.92 51.34
CA CYS A 573 -35.55 14.15 49.88
C CYS A 573 -34.30 13.65 49.17
N GLN A 574 -33.39 12.96 49.87
CA GLN A 574 -32.13 12.42 49.35
C GLN A 574 -31.19 13.45 48.70
N THR A 575 -31.35 14.75 49.00
CA THR A 575 -30.36 15.75 48.60
C THR A 575 -29.09 15.59 49.44
N PRO A 576 -27.89 15.50 48.84
CA PRO A 576 -26.62 15.50 49.56
C PRO A 576 -26.43 16.76 50.40
N ALA A 577 -25.79 16.63 51.56
CA ALA A 577 -25.46 17.75 52.43
C ALA A 577 -24.05 17.59 53.02
N GLU A 578 -23.28 18.65 52.86
CA GLU A 578 -22.02 18.91 53.54
C GLU A 578 -22.26 19.88 54.70
N LYS A 579 -21.50 19.73 55.79
CA LYS A 579 -21.43 20.71 56.87
C LYS A 579 -20.12 21.49 56.75
N ILE A 580 -20.22 22.80 56.49
CA ILE A 580 -19.07 23.69 56.39
C ILE A 580 -18.62 24.17 57.78
N GLU A 581 -19.55 24.67 58.59
CA GLU A 581 -19.27 25.22 59.92
C GLU A 581 -20.49 25.13 60.86
N GLY A 582 -20.30 25.50 62.13
CA GLY A 582 -21.37 25.62 63.11
C GLY A 582 -21.85 24.31 63.74
N CYS A 583 -23.14 24.23 64.05
CA CYS A 583 -23.75 23.10 64.76
C CYS A 583 -24.10 21.93 63.81
N ASN A 584 -24.28 20.74 64.39
CA ASN A 584 -24.60 19.51 63.67
C ASN A 584 -26.10 19.40 63.28
N HIS A 585 -26.90 20.43 63.57
CA HIS A 585 -28.29 20.53 63.14
C HIS A 585 -28.36 21.19 61.77
N LEU A 586 -28.69 20.39 60.75
CA LEU A 586 -28.84 20.85 59.37
C LEU A 586 -30.31 21.04 59.02
N ARG A 587 -30.59 22.09 58.24
CA ARG A 587 -31.86 22.30 57.55
C ARG A 587 -31.64 22.04 56.06
N CYS A 588 -32.42 21.14 55.47
CA CYS A 588 -32.38 20.92 54.04
C CYS A 588 -32.81 22.18 53.27
N THR A 589 -31.96 22.60 52.33
CA THR A 589 -32.14 23.78 51.47
C THR A 589 -33.03 23.50 50.25
N SER A 590 -33.27 22.23 49.91
CA SER A 590 -34.07 21.83 48.74
C SER A 590 -35.50 22.39 48.83
N PRO A 591 -35.99 23.08 47.78
CA PRO A 591 -37.33 23.66 47.75
C PRO A 591 -38.42 22.64 48.14
N GLY A 592 -39.30 23.01 49.07
CA GLY A 592 -40.39 22.15 49.54
C GLY A 592 -39.99 21.00 50.48
N CYS A 593 -38.69 20.77 50.75
CA CYS A 593 -38.26 19.71 51.65
C CYS A 593 -38.55 20.08 53.13
N TYR A 594 -37.98 21.16 53.65
CA TYR A 594 -38.12 21.60 55.05
C TYR A 594 -37.76 20.52 56.11
N THR A 595 -36.96 19.52 55.74
CA THR A 595 -36.48 18.51 56.69
C THR A 595 -35.26 19.04 57.44
N HIS A 596 -35.35 19.00 58.76
CA HIS A 596 -34.25 19.21 59.70
C HIS A 596 -33.71 17.84 60.13
N PHE A 597 -32.38 17.68 60.13
CA PHE A 597 -31.72 16.40 60.40
C PHE A 597 -30.33 16.62 61.04
N CYS A 598 -29.79 15.58 61.67
CA CYS A 598 -28.49 15.66 62.33
C CYS A 598 -27.37 15.18 61.41
N TYR A 599 -26.28 15.94 61.31
CA TYR A 599 -25.11 15.59 60.49
C TYR A 599 -24.33 14.39 61.04
N VAL A 600 -24.30 14.20 62.37
CA VAL A 600 -23.54 13.10 63.01
C VAL A 600 -24.18 11.75 62.69
N CYS A 601 -25.46 11.58 63.04
CA CYS A 601 -26.17 10.30 62.91
C CYS A 601 -26.99 10.15 61.62
N GLY A 602 -27.13 11.22 60.82
CA GLY A 602 -27.93 11.22 59.58
C GLY A 602 -29.45 11.19 59.76
N MET A 603 -29.94 11.03 60.99
CA MET A 603 -31.37 10.84 61.27
C MET A 603 -32.18 12.13 61.14
N ALA A 604 -33.43 11.98 60.68
CA ALA A 604 -34.41 13.07 60.66
C ALA A 604 -34.74 13.54 62.08
N ILE A 605 -34.79 14.85 62.28
CA ILE A 605 -35.24 15.49 63.53
C ILE A 605 -36.71 15.88 63.39
N ILE A 606 -37.07 16.62 62.34
CA ILE A 606 -38.46 17.02 62.04
C ILE A 606 -38.58 17.51 60.60
N ARG A 607 -39.79 17.49 60.01
CA ARG A 607 -40.13 18.21 58.78
C ARG A 607 -41.17 19.29 59.09
N SER A 608 -40.74 20.54 59.29
CA SER A 608 -41.62 21.68 59.62
C SER A 608 -40.98 23.01 59.21
N ILE A 609 -41.79 24.06 59.14
CA ILE A 609 -41.38 25.45 58.94
C ILE A 609 -41.58 26.33 60.18
N LYS A 610 -42.15 25.80 61.26
CA LYS A 610 -42.51 26.54 62.47
C LYS A 610 -41.40 26.42 63.52
N SER A 611 -40.78 27.54 63.91
CA SER A 611 -39.64 27.56 64.84
C SER A 611 -39.90 26.80 66.16
N ALA A 612 -41.05 27.01 66.79
CA ALA A 612 -41.40 26.38 68.07
C ALA A 612 -41.55 24.83 68.01
N GLU A 613 -41.84 24.26 66.84
CA GLU A 613 -41.83 22.80 66.62
C GLU A 613 -40.39 22.30 66.39
N ILE A 614 -39.61 23.07 65.62
CA ILE A 614 -38.20 22.78 65.31
C ILE A 614 -37.34 22.79 66.57
N GLU A 615 -37.39 23.87 67.35
CA GLU A 615 -36.62 24.04 68.60
C GLU A 615 -36.87 22.90 69.59
N ARG A 616 -38.14 22.47 69.74
CA ARG A 616 -38.51 21.35 70.61
C ARG A 616 -37.92 20.03 70.10
N ALA A 617 -38.06 19.73 68.81
CA ALA A 617 -37.53 18.51 68.22
C ALA A 617 -36.00 18.44 68.26
N VAL A 618 -35.33 19.57 68.00
CA VAL A 618 -33.87 19.73 68.13
C VAL A 618 -33.44 19.48 69.58
N ALA A 619 -34.08 20.14 70.56
CA ALA A 619 -33.77 19.96 71.97
C ALA A 619 -33.96 18.51 72.43
N THR A 620 -34.99 17.80 71.94
CA THR A 620 -35.20 16.37 72.23
C THR A 620 -34.11 15.49 71.60
N HIS A 621 -33.74 15.74 70.34
CA HIS A 621 -32.73 14.94 69.64
C HIS A 621 -31.34 15.01 70.30
N TYR A 622 -30.89 16.22 70.66
CA TYR A 622 -29.57 16.45 71.23
C TYR A 622 -29.47 16.17 72.74
N GLN A 623 -30.49 15.57 73.36
CA GLN A 623 -30.34 14.88 74.65
C GLN A 623 -29.54 13.58 74.52
N GLY A 624 -29.57 12.94 73.34
CA GLY A 624 -28.85 11.69 73.03
C GLY A 624 -27.87 11.80 71.86
N CYS A 625 -27.55 13.02 71.42
CA CYS A 625 -26.66 13.28 70.29
C CYS A 625 -25.86 14.57 70.50
N GLN A 626 -24.85 14.82 69.68
CA GLN A 626 -23.90 15.92 69.84
C GLN A 626 -24.25 17.11 68.93
N LEU A 627 -24.68 18.24 69.52
CA LEU A 627 -25.06 19.45 68.76
C LEU A 627 -23.86 20.25 68.25
N PHE A 628 -22.78 20.31 69.02
CA PHE A 628 -21.54 21.02 68.67
C PHE A 628 -20.36 20.08 68.76
N GLU A 629 -19.38 20.23 67.86
CA GLU A 629 -18.14 19.47 67.91
C GLU A 629 -17.37 19.79 69.21
N ILE A 630 -16.78 18.75 69.81
CA ILE A 630 -15.89 18.93 70.95
C ILE A 630 -14.55 19.36 70.37
N ILE A 631 -14.25 20.66 70.47
CA ILE A 631 -12.90 21.17 70.23
C ILE A 631 -12.04 20.60 71.38
N PRO A 632 -10.99 19.80 71.10
CA PRO A 632 -10.08 19.37 72.15
C PRO A 632 -9.39 20.61 72.73
N ASP A 633 -9.33 20.69 74.05
CA ASP A 633 -8.76 21.83 74.78
C ASP A 633 -7.26 21.94 74.46
N VAL A 634 -6.91 22.84 73.53
CA VAL A 634 -5.52 23.12 73.17
C VAL A 634 -4.93 23.93 74.31
N SER A 635 -4.36 23.21 75.28
CA SER A 635 -3.65 23.78 76.41
C SER A 635 -2.69 24.87 75.96
N VAL A 636 -3.02 26.12 76.28
CA VAL A 636 -2.18 27.29 76.00
C VAL A 636 -0.83 27.08 76.70
N PRO A 637 0.31 27.09 75.99
CA PRO A 637 1.62 27.00 76.61
C PRO A 637 1.85 28.20 77.55
N PRO A 638 2.54 28.01 78.69
CA PRO A 638 2.76 29.06 79.69
C PRO A 638 3.69 30.19 79.23
#